data_AF-A0A5P9CHE5-F1
#
_entry.id   AF-A0A5P9CHE5-F1
#
_cell.length_a   1.000
_cell.length_b   1.000
_cell.length_c   1.000
_cell.angle_alpha   90.00
_cell.angle_beta   90.00
_cell.angle_gamma   90.00
#
_symmetry.space_group_name_H-M   'P 1'
#
loop_
_entity.id
_entity.type
_entity.pdbx_description
1 polymer ?
#
loop_
_entity_poly.entity_id
_entity_poly.type
_entity_poly.pdbx_seq_one_letter_code
_entity_poly.pdbx_strand_id
1 'polypeptide(L)'
;MRASAVFIPRNESINSSNASKSQNECSEVANNIRKVTQLRGLSLSSNNLHNTTDLQKSKPSNIIQLARSNSTPAAISSPPPEVKLSSLDKDKGGTPERRVIADDVKMIHSKLKEVLDENNKHDRKAINVLETGLEPVLKEYEGPNGHLSYQDTKQIHVAFKKLSKQLPKGELKELCTILAQHTKCDWMQMKHEKLQAKQLGEYLALGKPGAGKATTYSAGVNAGASLLAVPGTEAKVGPFADISLGISTETRFNADDEGLVFEEISQSLSSGLKAGVQASLSDNVGLKAQAKAGVQGSLTYFKEWNNSKDYIAQNGPDAKRTKALKKQKQLAANSQHRLNQLLKSALKFNASVNAPAPKRTKPLTGFYTTTVGDVGLSVNAGTTFNVGSLDMNFGGGFGANRSKSTTDIYEFVPNQLVDVVLKNQDRMKELPKNFTHKAEQILARSKDPKMAIVGLKQLKSDVDEYYKVVQQYDYFKSSGTGKKSELKALRSQKHEIENSWGAIGRHQFLQFASASHALFASTIMPNKHLVSGINREREQELSNLIGQTGVLVQNPSIDYSKSRLDKIATFEQEIYLQVADTRSSFSINAGPISGRLDIVERQRIHPSRVREGRYIDVVFTGSVASSLQGMVNGATLQQAFADQGIELPGDLDIAPDLGGGISFSHTTRFFKPDYSQAEDYKGEKGWRKQFSRNTKTLSANINVGGSGTVAVGAHAGANVGVNKSKTTVVGERIASDDLTFTMVRFNRLYRDAKLNTDNAEWKQFVTDNKAQYKKMFAKLGSSEHPMKEEVKFFFKELIDRAPQTEKRNLEQQQDEFFATMRAFKQDEDNEDKFKQAQACLENYLEQQTAPWWEAHTGRWKDLEFKSKADSGLDLKSKLLKGLGVHLRANKFQSQ
;
A
#
# COMPACT_ATOMS: atom_id res chain seq x y z
N MET A 1 61.51 -11.60 -29.38
CA MET A 1 61.69 -12.27 -28.07
C MET A 1 60.49 -11.98 -27.17
N ARG A 2 59.53 -12.91 -27.12
CA ARG A 2 58.50 -13.17 -26.09
C ARG A 2 57.51 -14.20 -26.67
N ALA A 3 57.37 -15.35 -26.01
CA ALA A 3 56.50 -16.50 -26.31
C ALA A 3 56.40 -17.30 -24.99
N SER A 4 55.45 -18.17 -24.64
CA SER A 4 54.08 -18.56 -25.04
C SER A 4 53.68 -19.68 -24.05
N ALA A 5 52.41 -19.81 -23.66
CA ALA A 5 51.70 -21.05 -23.19
C ALA A 5 50.29 -20.64 -22.71
N VAL A 6 49.17 -20.92 -23.40
CA VAL A 6 48.45 -22.19 -23.63
C VAL A 6 48.02 -22.91 -22.34
N PHE A 7 46.71 -22.90 -22.05
CA PHE A 7 46.05 -23.86 -21.15
C PHE A 7 44.73 -24.33 -21.76
N ILE A 8 44.54 -25.65 -21.77
CA ILE A 8 43.42 -26.43 -22.32
C ILE A 8 42.37 -26.65 -21.20
N PRO A 9 41.06 -26.61 -21.46
CA PRO A 9 40.04 -26.98 -20.47
C PRO A 9 39.81 -28.50 -20.46
N ARG A 10 39.72 -29.08 -19.25
CA ARG A 10 39.40 -30.49 -18.98
C ARG A 10 37.89 -30.65 -18.83
N ASN A 11 37.31 -31.59 -19.59
CA ASN A 11 35.93 -32.07 -19.44
C ASN A 11 35.80 -32.93 -18.16
N GLU A 12 34.84 -32.61 -17.29
CA GLU A 12 34.28 -33.54 -16.30
C GLU A 12 32.80 -33.79 -16.59
N SER A 13 32.46 -35.07 -16.73
CA SER A 13 31.13 -35.59 -17.05
C SER A 13 30.18 -35.50 -15.86
N ILE A 14 29.03 -34.85 -16.03
CA ILE A 14 27.93 -34.82 -15.06
C ILE A 14 27.09 -36.09 -15.22
N ASN A 15 26.97 -36.86 -14.13
CA ASN A 15 26.07 -38.00 -13.96
C ASN A 15 24.60 -37.58 -14.21
N SER A 16 23.97 -38.13 -15.25
CA SER A 16 22.60 -37.81 -15.71
C SER A 16 21.48 -38.48 -14.91
N SER A 17 21.78 -39.27 -13.86
CA SER A 17 20.77 -40.03 -13.11
C SER A 17 20.11 -39.28 -11.95
N ASN A 18 20.73 -38.20 -11.43
CA ASN A 18 20.18 -37.43 -10.31
C ASN A 18 19.32 -36.23 -10.76
N ALA A 19 19.51 -35.74 -12.00
CA ALA A 19 18.71 -34.65 -12.56
C ALA A 19 17.32 -35.11 -13.04
N SER A 20 17.18 -36.38 -13.45
CA SER A 20 15.92 -36.95 -13.94
C SER A 20 14.96 -37.32 -12.81
N LYS A 21 15.46 -37.68 -11.61
CA LYS A 21 14.62 -37.87 -10.41
C LYS A 21 14.09 -36.56 -9.83
N SER A 22 14.90 -35.49 -9.76
CA SER A 22 14.43 -34.19 -9.24
C SER A 22 13.43 -33.49 -10.17
N GLN A 23 13.54 -33.68 -11.49
CA GLN A 23 12.57 -33.15 -12.45
C GLN A 23 11.21 -33.87 -12.38
N ASN A 24 11.18 -35.18 -12.11
CA ASN A 24 9.92 -35.92 -11.96
C ASN A 24 9.21 -35.59 -10.63
N GLU A 25 9.95 -35.42 -9.53
CA GLU A 25 9.37 -35.03 -8.23
C GLU A 25 8.85 -33.58 -8.23
N CYS A 26 9.55 -32.62 -8.86
CA CYS A 26 9.03 -31.25 -9.02
C CYS A 26 7.81 -31.17 -9.97
N SER A 27 7.73 -32.06 -10.96
CA SER A 27 6.62 -32.17 -11.91
C SER A 27 5.35 -32.72 -11.24
N GLU A 28 5.48 -33.72 -10.36
CA GLU A 28 4.34 -34.25 -9.58
C GLU A 28 3.82 -33.24 -8.55
N VAL A 29 4.70 -32.50 -7.87
CA VAL A 29 4.30 -31.45 -6.93
C VAL A 29 3.57 -30.30 -7.67
N ALA A 30 4.05 -29.89 -8.84
CA ALA A 30 3.38 -28.87 -9.65
C ALA A 30 2.02 -29.34 -10.20
N ASN A 31 1.88 -30.63 -10.55
CA ASN A 31 0.61 -31.21 -11.01
C ASN A 31 -0.41 -31.38 -9.87
N ASN A 32 0.04 -31.72 -8.66
CA ASN A 32 -0.83 -31.84 -7.49
C ASN A 32 -1.32 -30.47 -6.99
N ILE A 33 -0.48 -29.43 -7.05
CA ILE A 33 -0.90 -28.03 -6.76
C ILE A 33 -1.93 -27.52 -7.78
N ARG A 34 -1.80 -27.91 -9.06
CA ARG A 34 -2.79 -27.58 -10.11
C ARG A 34 -4.13 -28.29 -9.91
N LYS A 35 -4.12 -29.57 -9.52
CA LYS A 35 -5.36 -30.34 -9.24
C LYS A 35 -6.12 -29.81 -8.02
N VAL A 36 -5.43 -29.39 -6.95
CA VAL A 36 -6.08 -28.82 -5.75
C VAL A 36 -6.68 -27.43 -6.01
N THR A 37 -6.10 -26.66 -6.93
CA THR A 37 -6.63 -25.32 -7.30
C THR A 37 -7.92 -25.42 -8.13
N GLN A 38 -8.20 -26.57 -8.78
CA GLN A 38 -9.40 -26.79 -9.59
C GLN A 38 -10.64 -27.24 -8.80
N LEU A 39 -10.51 -27.60 -7.51
CA LEU A 39 -11.63 -28.09 -6.69
C LEU A 39 -12.43 -27.00 -5.92
N ARG A 40 -12.19 -25.70 -6.16
CA ARG A 40 -12.93 -24.57 -5.51
C ARG A 40 -14.30 -24.28 -6.13
N GLY A 41 -15.08 -25.31 -6.45
CA GLY A 41 -16.39 -25.20 -7.05
C GLY A 41 -17.51 -25.77 -6.18
N LEU A 42 -17.69 -25.35 -4.92
CA LEU A 42 -18.90 -25.65 -4.16
C LEU A 42 -19.31 -24.44 -3.31
N SER A 43 -20.47 -23.85 -3.66
CA SER A 43 -21.16 -22.81 -2.88
C SER A 43 -22.01 -23.47 -1.81
N LEU A 44 -21.90 -23.01 -0.56
CA LEU A 44 -22.88 -23.28 0.48
C LEU A 44 -24.03 -22.28 0.37
N SER A 45 -25.22 -22.83 0.11
CA SER A 45 -26.52 -22.20 0.11
C SER A 45 -26.97 -21.94 1.55
N SER A 46 -27.62 -20.81 1.80
CA SER A 46 -28.42 -20.58 3.01
C SER A 46 -29.70 -19.83 2.61
N ASN A 47 -30.82 -20.55 2.59
CA ASN A 47 -32.17 -20.00 2.45
C ASN A 47 -32.89 -20.03 3.80
N ASN A 48 -33.65 -18.96 4.01
CA ASN A 48 -34.87 -18.78 4.81
C ASN A 48 -34.81 -18.82 6.35
N LEU A 49 -35.21 -17.69 6.96
CA LEU A 49 -36.43 -17.64 7.75
C LEU A 49 -37.05 -16.22 7.77
N HIS A 50 -38.37 -16.21 7.91
CA HIS A 50 -39.33 -15.16 7.59
C HIS A 50 -39.67 -14.21 8.76
N ASN A 51 -40.14 -13.02 8.38
CA ASN A 51 -41.31 -12.27 8.88
C ASN A 51 -41.25 -11.18 9.98
N THR A 52 -41.85 -10.04 9.55
CA THR A 52 -42.70 -9.03 10.25
C THR A 52 -42.02 -8.11 11.28
N THR A 53 -42.26 -6.79 11.32
CA THR A 53 -43.57 -6.10 11.32
C THR A 53 -43.49 -4.64 10.82
N ASP A 54 -44.67 -4.14 10.42
CA ASP A 54 -45.08 -2.77 10.07
C ASP A 54 -44.64 -1.65 11.02
N LEU A 55 -44.49 -0.43 10.48
CA LEU A 55 -45.21 0.76 10.99
C LEU A 55 -45.07 1.99 10.05
N GLN A 56 -46.17 2.24 9.35
CA GLN A 56 -46.87 3.51 9.11
C GLN A 56 -46.16 4.77 8.58
N LYS A 57 -46.69 5.16 7.42
CA LYS A 57 -46.71 6.49 6.80
C LYS A 57 -47.21 7.59 7.75
N SER A 58 -46.60 8.77 7.67
CA SER A 58 -47.30 10.04 7.83
C SER A 58 -46.82 11.04 6.75
N LYS A 59 -47.81 11.71 6.14
CA LYS A 59 -47.69 12.71 5.07
C LYS A 59 -47.41 14.11 5.65
N PRO A 60 -46.92 15.05 4.82
CA PRO A 60 -46.39 16.34 5.25
C PRO A 60 -47.47 17.40 5.40
N SER A 61 -47.24 18.36 6.31
CA SER A 61 -48.00 19.60 6.44
C SER A 61 -47.33 20.76 5.69
N ASN A 62 -48.21 21.59 5.16
CA ASN A 62 -48.09 22.64 4.17
C ASN A 62 -47.51 23.98 4.67
N ILE A 63 -46.96 24.74 3.68
CA ILE A 63 -46.92 26.23 3.55
C ILE A 63 -45.88 26.93 4.47
N ILE A 64 -44.96 27.77 3.98
CA ILE A 64 -45.17 29.17 3.51
C ILE A 64 -44.19 29.55 2.38
N GLN A 65 -44.74 30.11 1.30
CA GLN A 65 -44.04 30.91 0.28
C GLN A 65 -43.83 32.34 0.79
N LEU A 66 -42.66 32.92 0.54
CA LEU A 66 -42.43 34.36 0.57
C LEU A 66 -41.69 34.77 -0.70
N ALA A 67 -42.39 35.59 -1.49
CA ALA A 67 -42.00 36.10 -2.80
C ALA A 67 -40.79 37.03 -2.73
N ARG A 68 -39.98 37.06 -3.80
CA ARG A 68 -39.24 38.28 -4.21
C ARG A 68 -38.93 38.32 -5.71
N SER A 69 -39.57 39.30 -6.34
CA SER A 69 -39.12 40.17 -7.44
C SER A 69 -38.54 39.56 -8.71
N ASN A 70 -39.38 39.59 -9.76
CA ASN A 70 -39.00 39.54 -11.16
C ASN A 70 -38.09 40.72 -11.52
N SER A 71 -36.91 40.42 -12.03
CA SER A 71 -36.24 41.27 -13.02
C SER A 71 -35.72 40.34 -14.11
N THR A 72 -36.23 40.53 -15.32
CA THR A 72 -35.90 39.74 -16.50
C THR A 72 -34.56 40.22 -17.06
N PRO A 73 -33.50 39.41 -17.11
CA PRO A 73 -32.35 39.69 -17.95
C PRO A 73 -32.62 39.13 -19.36
N ALA A 74 -32.21 39.90 -20.37
CA ALA A 74 -32.30 39.55 -21.77
C ALA A 74 -31.85 38.11 -22.06
N ALA A 75 -32.57 37.45 -22.98
CA ALA A 75 -32.30 36.09 -23.43
C ALA A 75 -30.89 35.99 -24.03
N ILE A 76 -29.92 35.60 -23.21
CA ILE A 76 -28.67 35.00 -23.66
C ILE A 76 -29.09 33.64 -24.24
N SER A 77 -28.97 33.46 -25.56
CA SER A 77 -29.18 32.14 -26.16
C SER A 77 -28.28 31.16 -25.42
N SER A 78 -28.88 30.18 -24.76
CA SER A 78 -28.15 29.14 -24.04
C SER A 78 -27.13 28.53 -25.00
N PRO A 79 -25.85 28.37 -24.61
CA PRO A 79 -24.91 27.63 -25.44
C PRO A 79 -25.54 26.26 -25.75
N PRO A 80 -25.38 25.73 -26.98
CA PRO A 80 -25.99 24.46 -27.34
C PRO A 80 -25.62 23.40 -26.30
N PRO A 81 -26.57 22.54 -25.88
CA PRO A 81 -26.36 21.62 -24.77
C PRO A 81 -25.16 20.71 -25.05
N GLU A 82 -24.18 20.77 -24.15
CA GLU A 82 -22.92 20.06 -24.27
C GLU A 82 -23.03 18.69 -23.59
N VAL A 83 -22.83 17.62 -24.37
CA VAL A 83 -22.92 16.24 -23.86
C VAL A 83 -21.64 15.88 -23.09
N LYS A 84 -21.79 15.49 -21.83
CA LYS A 84 -20.68 14.99 -20.99
C LYS A 84 -20.68 13.48 -20.86
N LEU A 85 -21.82 12.84 -21.13
CA LEU A 85 -22.18 11.42 -20.97
C LEU A 85 -22.10 10.91 -19.53
N SER A 86 -21.15 11.41 -18.74
CA SER A 86 -20.95 11.04 -17.37
C SER A 86 -20.32 12.16 -16.55
N SER A 87 -20.73 12.28 -15.30
CA SER A 87 -20.22 13.22 -14.31
C SER A 87 -19.62 12.48 -13.12
N LEU A 88 -18.86 13.23 -12.32
CA LEU A 88 -18.39 12.77 -11.02
C LEU A 88 -19.48 13.04 -9.99
N ASP A 89 -20.03 11.98 -9.39
CA ASP A 89 -20.95 12.14 -8.28
C ASP A 89 -20.17 12.43 -6.98
N LYS A 90 -20.64 13.39 -6.19
CA LYS A 90 -20.01 13.86 -4.94
C LYS A 90 -20.78 13.43 -3.69
N ASP A 91 -21.61 12.40 -3.77
CA ASP A 91 -22.34 11.96 -2.58
C ASP A 91 -21.41 11.42 -1.48
N LYS A 92 -21.44 12.14 -0.35
CA LYS A 92 -20.92 11.87 1.00
C LYS A 92 -19.75 10.87 1.11
N GLY A 93 -18.53 11.37 0.89
CA GLY A 93 -17.31 10.80 1.45
C GLY A 93 -16.60 9.73 0.61
N GLY A 94 -17.10 9.38 -0.58
CA GLY A 94 -16.41 8.53 -1.54
C GLY A 94 -15.47 9.30 -2.48
N THR A 95 -14.53 8.60 -3.13
CA THR A 95 -13.81 9.17 -4.28
C THR A 95 -14.84 9.59 -5.34
N PRO A 96 -14.77 10.82 -5.89
CA PRO A 96 -15.66 11.23 -6.96
C PRO A 96 -15.45 10.29 -8.16
N GLU A 97 -16.49 9.58 -8.57
CA GLU A 97 -16.39 8.58 -9.63
C GLU A 97 -17.54 8.63 -10.64
N ARG A 98 -17.21 8.21 -11.86
CA ARG A 98 -17.99 8.41 -13.09
C ARG A 98 -19.37 7.75 -13.02
N ARG A 99 -20.44 8.53 -13.23
CA ARG A 99 -21.84 8.09 -13.32
C ARG A 99 -22.47 8.55 -14.61
N VAL A 100 -23.32 7.73 -15.22
CA VAL A 100 -23.99 8.08 -16.47
C VAL A 100 -25.10 9.09 -16.20
N ILE A 101 -25.08 10.21 -16.92
CA ILE A 101 -26.09 11.27 -16.82
C ILE A 101 -27.30 10.84 -17.65
N ALA A 102 -28.48 10.74 -17.01
CA ALA A 102 -29.68 10.27 -17.67
C ALA A 102 -30.11 11.18 -18.83
N ASP A 103 -30.03 12.50 -18.64
CA ASP A 103 -30.45 13.49 -19.64
C ASP A 103 -29.55 13.50 -20.89
N ASP A 104 -28.24 13.29 -20.73
CA ASP A 104 -27.32 13.11 -21.85
C ASP A 104 -27.69 11.87 -22.68
N VAL A 105 -28.09 10.79 -22.01
CA VAL A 105 -28.52 9.56 -22.70
C VAL A 105 -29.89 9.74 -23.36
N LYS A 106 -30.81 10.52 -22.77
CA LYS A 106 -32.07 10.93 -23.42
C LYS A 106 -31.80 11.71 -24.70
N MET A 107 -30.92 12.71 -24.66
CA MET A 107 -30.51 13.46 -25.86
C MET A 107 -29.94 12.56 -26.96
N ILE A 108 -29.02 11.66 -26.58
CA ILE A 108 -28.42 10.70 -27.51
C ILE A 108 -29.49 9.76 -28.10
N HIS A 109 -30.41 9.25 -27.28
CA HIS A 109 -31.51 8.37 -27.73
C HIS A 109 -32.42 9.06 -28.73
N SER A 110 -32.92 10.26 -28.42
CA SER A 110 -33.82 11.01 -29.30
C SER A 110 -33.18 11.27 -30.65
N LYS A 111 -31.90 11.68 -30.67
CA LYS A 111 -31.20 11.98 -31.92
C LYS A 111 -30.83 10.73 -32.72
N LEU A 112 -30.50 9.62 -32.04
CA LEU A 112 -30.32 8.32 -32.70
C LEU A 112 -31.63 7.84 -33.35
N LYS A 113 -32.77 8.05 -32.69
CA LYS A 113 -34.08 7.70 -33.25
C LYS A 113 -34.36 8.52 -34.52
N GLU A 114 -34.20 9.85 -34.44
CA GLU A 114 -34.35 10.76 -35.58
C GLU A 114 -33.48 10.34 -36.79
N VAL A 115 -32.18 10.11 -36.58
CA VAL A 115 -31.25 9.73 -37.67
C VAL A 115 -31.57 8.36 -38.26
N LEU A 116 -32.11 7.42 -37.48
CA LEU A 116 -32.48 6.09 -37.98
C LEU A 116 -33.84 6.09 -38.68
N ASP A 117 -34.79 6.91 -38.22
CA ASP A 117 -36.10 7.09 -38.84
C ASP A 117 -35.97 7.75 -40.23
N GLU A 118 -35.03 8.69 -40.40
CA GLU A 118 -34.72 9.31 -41.71
C GLU A 118 -34.20 8.30 -42.76
N ASN A 119 -33.54 7.22 -42.34
CA ASN A 119 -32.99 6.18 -43.23
C ASN A 119 -34.00 5.04 -43.57
N ASN A 120 -35.19 5.11 -42.96
CA ASN A 120 -36.53 4.60 -43.31
C ASN A 120 -36.79 3.22 -43.98
N LYS A 121 -35.84 2.27 -44.05
CA LYS A 121 -36.20 0.84 -44.38
C LYS A 121 -35.21 -0.23 -43.92
N HIS A 122 -33.94 0.10 -43.71
CA HIS A 122 -32.91 -0.91 -43.39
C HIS A 122 -32.63 -1.12 -41.89
N ASP A 123 -33.05 -0.20 -41.01
CA ASP A 123 -32.65 -0.20 -39.59
C ASP A 123 -33.78 -0.53 -38.60
N ARG A 124 -34.89 -1.14 -39.06
CA ARG A 124 -36.06 -1.48 -38.22
C ARG A 124 -35.73 -2.32 -36.98
N LYS A 125 -34.71 -3.18 -37.07
CA LYS A 125 -34.19 -3.95 -35.93
C LYS A 125 -33.44 -3.08 -34.92
N ALA A 126 -32.74 -2.04 -35.37
CA ALA A 126 -32.06 -1.09 -34.49
C ALA A 126 -33.08 -0.16 -33.80
N ILE A 127 -34.08 0.34 -34.54
CA ILE A 127 -35.19 1.14 -33.99
C ILE A 127 -35.92 0.36 -32.89
N ASN A 128 -36.24 -0.91 -33.11
CA ASN A 128 -36.87 -1.75 -32.09
C ASN A 128 -36.00 -1.87 -30.81
N VAL A 129 -34.66 -1.91 -30.92
CA VAL A 129 -33.78 -1.92 -29.74
C VAL A 129 -33.78 -0.57 -29.01
N LEU A 130 -33.94 0.57 -29.70
CA LEU A 130 -34.13 1.87 -29.06
C LEU A 130 -35.45 1.91 -28.27
N GLU A 131 -36.54 1.45 -28.88
CA GLU A 131 -37.89 1.51 -28.31
C GLU A 131 -38.12 0.52 -27.16
N THR A 132 -37.53 -0.68 -27.25
CA THR A 132 -37.71 -1.72 -26.23
C THR A 132 -36.60 -1.76 -25.19
N GLY A 133 -35.43 -1.20 -25.50
CA GLY A 133 -34.22 -1.34 -24.67
C GLY A 133 -33.73 -0.06 -23.99
N LEU A 134 -33.98 1.11 -24.57
CA LEU A 134 -33.52 2.41 -24.04
C LEU A 134 -34.70 3.27 -23.59
N GLU A 135 -35.75 3.37 -24.40
CA GLU A 135 -36.91 4.23 -24.13
C GLU A 135 -37.62 3.94 -22.79
N PRO A 136 -37.85 2.67 -22.37
CA PRO A 136 -38.51 2.39 -21.10
C PRO A 136 -37.67 2.82 -19.90
N VAL A 137 -36.34 2.67 -20.00
CA VAL A 137 -35.39 3.04 -18.93
C VAL A 137 -35.32 4.56 -18.77
N LEU A 138 -35.56 5.32 -19.85
CA LEU A 138 -35.37 6.77 -19.89
C LEU A 138 -36.68 7.55 -19.65
N LYS A 139 -37.85 7.01 -20.03
CA LYS A 139 -39.16 7.67 -19.87
C LYS A 139 -39.60 7.80 -18.41
N GLU A 140 -39.24 6.85 -17.56
CA GLU A 140 -39.70 6.75 -16.16
C GLU A 140 -38.61 7.18 -15.15
N TYR A 141 -37.50 7.75 -15.61
CA TYR A 141 -36.33 7.97 -14.75
C TYR A 141 -36.38 9.27 -13.94
N GLU A 142 -36.59 9.14 -12.62
CA GLU A 142 -36.51 10.22 -11.61
C GLU A 142 -35.43 9.91 -10.54
N GLY A 143 -34.22 9.53 -10.95
CA GLY A 143 -33.19 9.21 -9.97
C GLY A 143 -32.51 10.42 -9.33
N PRO A 144 -31.88 10.22 -8.15
CA PRO A 144 -31.18 11.27 -7.44
C PRO A 144 -30.05 11.87 -8.30
N ASN A 145 -29.94 13.20 -8.30
CA ASN A 145 -28.92 13.97 -9.01
C ASN A 145 -28.85 13.74 -10.54
N GLY A 146 -29.88 13.13 -11.16
CA GLY A 146 -29.92 12.86 -12.60
C GLY A 146 -28.99 11.72 -13.07
N HIS A 147 -28.49 10.88 -12.16
CA HIS A 147 -27.51 9.81 -12.47
C HIS A 147 -28.11 8.40 -12.48
N LEU A 148 -28.09 7.72 -13.63
CA LEU A 148 -28.69 6.38 -13.81
C LEU A 148 -28.34 5.36 -12.73
N SER A 149 -29.32 4.53 -12.36
CA SER A 149 -29.12 3.45 -11.38
C SER A 149 -28.19 2.35 -11.91
N TYR A 150 -27.75 1.44 -11.03
CA TYR A 150 -26.93 0.29 -11.41
C TYR A 150 -27.61 -0.60 -12.45
N GLN A 151 -28.92 -0.83 -12.32
CA GLN A 151 -29.67 -1.68 -13.24
C GLN A 151 -29.89 -0.96 -14.56
N ASP A 152 -30.20 0.32 -14.52
CA ASP A 152 -30.45 1.13 -15.72
C ASP A 152 -29.18 1.26 -16.55
N THR A 153 -28.06 1.57 -15.91
CA THR A 153 -26.75 1.63 -16.58
C THR A 153 -26.39 0.30 -17.26
N LYS A 154 -26.73 -0.84 -16.64
CA LYS A 154 -26.55 -2.17 -17.24
C LYS A 154 -27.45 -2.38 -18.45
N GLN A 155 -28.72 -1.97 -18.37
CA GLN A 155 -29.68 -2.11 -19.47
C GLN A 155 -29.27 -1.25 -20.66
N ILE A 156 -28.88 0.01 -20.42
CA ILE A 156 -28.36 0.93 -21.44
C ILE A 156 -27.10 0.36 -22.11
N HIS A 157 -26.15 -0.19 -21.34
CA HIS A 157 -25.00 -0.89 -21.90
C HIS A 157 -25.42 -2.02 -22.86
N VAL A 158 -26.36 -2.87 -22.43
CA VAL A 158 -26.86 -3.99 -23.24
C VAL A 158 -27.56 -3.48 -24.51
N ALA A 159 -28.34 -2.41 -24.41
CA ALA A 159 -29.03 -1.78 -25.53
C ALA A 159 -28.04 -1.23 -26.57
N PHE A 160 -27.05 -0.41 -26.17
CA PHE A 160 -26.02 0.08 -27.09
C PHE A 160 -25.18 -1.05 -27.72
N LYS A 161 -24.90 -2.11 -26.96
CA LYS A 161 -24.23 -3.30 -27.48
C LYS A 161 -25.09 -4.06 -28.50
N LYS A 162 -26.42 -4.11 -28.31
CA LYS A 162 -27.34 -4.69 -29.29
C LYS A 162 -27.45 -3.79 -30.53
N LEU A 163 -27.56 -2.47 -30.36
CA LEU A 163 -27.61 -1.48 -31.44
C LEU A 163 -26.38 -1.58 -32.35
N SER A 164 -25.17 -1.54 -31.78
CA SER A 164 -23.93 -1.69 -32.55
C SER A 164 -23.83 -2.99 -33.35
N LYS A 165 -24.53 -4.06 -32.94
CA LYS A 165 -24.59 -5.30 -33.72
C LYS A 165 -25.57 -5.24 -34.89
N GLN A 166 -26.69 -4.53 -34.72
CA GLN A 166 -27.73 -4.40 -35.74
C GLN A 166 -27.39 -3.35 -36.80
N LEU A 167 -26.60 -2.33 -36.44
CA LEU A 167 -26.21 -1.28 -37.36
C LEU A 167 -25.17 -1.73 -38.40
N PRO A 168 -25.27 -1.24 -39.66
CA PRO A 168 -24.28 -1.47 -40.70
C PRO A 168 -22.92 -0.85 -40.35
N LYS A 169 -21.85 -1.23 -41.06
CA LYS A 169 -20.54 -0.61 -40.85
C LYS A 169 -20.61 0.89 -41.17
N GLY A 170 -20.24 1.74 -40.22
CA GLY A 170 -20.29 3.20 -40.36
C GLY A 170 -20.12 3.90 -39.00
N GLU A 171 -20.23 5.24 -39.02
CA GLU A 171 -20.01 6.08 -37.83
C GLU A 171 -21.00 5.76 -36.70
N LEU A 172 -22.27 5.48 -37.00
CA LEU A 172 -23.29 5.16 -36.00
C LEU A 172 -23.00 3.84 -35.26
N LYS A 173 -22.55 2.82 -35.99
CA LYS A 173 -22.12 1.55 -35.38
C LYS A 173 -20.92 1.75 -34.45
N GLU A 174 -19.95 2.53 -34.89
CA GLU A 174 -18.77 2.87 -34.10
C GLU A 174 -19.19 3.65 -32.84
N LEU A 175 -20.05 4.65 -32.99
CA LEU A 175 -20.59 5.45 -31.89
C LEU A 175 -21.29 4.56 -30.85
N CYS A 176 -22.23 3.71 -31.26
CA CYS A 176 -22.90 2.77 -30.34
C CYS A 176 -21.93 1.78 -29.69
N THR A 177 -20.85 1.39 -30.38
CA THR A 177 -19.81 0.52 -29.82
C THR A 177 -19.05 1.22 -28.70
N ILE A 178 -18.66 2.48 -28.92
CA ILE A 178 -17.95 3.28 -27.90
C ILE A 178 -18.89 3.64 -26.74
N LEU A 179 -20.14 4.02 -27.01
CA LEU A 179 -21.16 4.24 -25.97
C LEU A 179 -21.38 2.99 -25.11
N ALA A 180 -21.45 1.81 -25.72
CA ALA A 180 -21.52 0.54 -25.00
C ALA A 180 -20.27 0.30 -24.13
N GLN A 181 -19.08 0.68 -24.59
CA GLN A 181 -17.84 0.55 -23.82
C GLN A 181 -17.83 1.48 -22.60
N HIS A 182 -18.20 2.75 -22.79
CA HIS A 182 -18.26 3.75 -21.73
C HIS A 182 -19.28 3.38 -20.66
N THR A 183 -20.50 3.01 -21.05
CA THR A 183 -21.55 2.56 -20.11
C THR A 183 -21.22 1.24 -19.42
N LYS A 184 -20.50 0.32 -20.08
CA LYS A 184 -19.96 -0.89 -19.43
C LYS A 184 -18.96 -0.56 -18.34
N CYS A 185 -18.08 0.41 -18.60
CA CYS A 185 -17.11 0.87 -17.62
C CYS A 185 -17.82 1.40 -16.36
N ASP A 186 -18.84 2.24 -16.53
CA ASP A 186 -19.62 2.82 -15.42
C ASP A 186 -20.39 1.74 -14.66
N TRP A 187 -21.04 0.82 -15.36
CA TRP A 187 -21.72 -0.31 -14.73
C TRP A 187 -20.76 -1.19 -13.90
N MET A 188 -19.60 -1.54 -14.47
CA MET A 188 -18.59 -2.34 -13.76
C MET A 188 -18.02 -1.58 -12.56
N GLN A 189 -17.89 -0.26 -12.66
CA GLN A 189 -17.45 0.61 -11.57
C GLN A 189 -18.45 0.58 -10.41
N MET A 190 -19.75 0.81 -10.68
CA MET A 190 -20.81 0.73 -9.66
C MET A 190 -20.86 -0.65 -8.98
N LYS A 191 -20.67 -1.74 -9.75
CA LYS A 191 -20.57 -3.09 -9.18
C LYS A 191 -19.38 -3.24 -8.25
N HIS A 192 -18.24 -2.69 -8.65
CA HIS A 192 -16.99 -2.78 -7.93
C HIS A 192 -17.07 -2.04 -6.61
N GLU A 193 -17.62 -0.82 -6.60
CA GLU A 193 -17.83 -0.01 -5.40
C GLU A 193 -18.77 -0.67 -4.40
N LYS A 194 -19.90 -1.24 -4.86
CA LYS A 194 -20.81 -1.97 -3.96
C LYS A 194 -20.11 -3.12 -3.24
N LEU A 195 -19.19 -3.80 -3.93
CA LEU A 195 -18.41 -4.89 -3.36
C LEU A 195 -17.24 -4.39 -2.51
N GLN A 196 -16.58 -3.29 -2.92
CA GLN A 196 -15.55 -2.63 -2.13
C GLN A 196 -16.12 -2.12 -0.81
N ALA A 197 -17.28 -1.45 -0.81
CA ALA A 197 -17.95 -0.98 0.40
C ALA A 197 -18.23 -2.11 1.38
N LYS A 198 -18.65 -3.28 0.89
CA LYS A 198 -18.85 -4.48 1.73
C LYS A 198 -17.55 -4.96 2.38
N GLN A 199 -16.43 -4.91 1.66
CA GLN A 199 -15.13 -5.32 2.21
C GLN A 199 -14.44 -4.23 3.01
N LEU A 200 -14.77 -2.96 2.76
CA LEU A 200 -14.20 -1.80 3.43
C LEU A 200 -14.42 -1.90 4.93
N GLY A 201 -15.61 -2.27 5.37
CA GLY A 201 -15.87 -2.50 6.80
C GLY A 201 -14.92 -3.53 7.43
N GLU A 202 -14.67 -4.65 6.75
CA GLU A 202 -13.76 -5.69 7.25
C GLU A 202 -12.30 -5.23 7.29
N TYR A 203 -11.82 -4.63 6.20
CA TYR A 203 -10.43 -4.23 6.09
C TYR A 203 -10.10 -2.95 6.86
N LEU A 204 -11.06 -2.06 7.10
CA LEU A 204 -10.88 -0.94 8.04
C LEU A 204 -10.65 -1.49 9.46
N ALA A 205 -11.38 -2.53 9.87
CA ALA A 205 -11.13 -3.18 11.15
C ALA A 205 -9.75 -3.86 11.20
N LEU A 206 -9.30 -4.45 10.08
CA LEU A 206 -7.95 -5.03 9.96
C LEU A 206 -6.84 -3.99 9.79
N GLY A 207 -7.18 -2.75 9.46
CA GLY A 207 -6.25 -1.62 9.35
C GLY A 207 -5.99 -0.92 10.69
N LYS A 208 -6.70 -1.30 11.76
CA LYS A 208 -6.43 -0.80 13.10
C LYS A 208 -5.08 -1.33 13.58
N PRO A 209 -4.21 -0.50 14.16
CA PRO A 209 -2.93 -0.92 14.73
C PRO A 209 -2.99 -2.19 15.58
N GLY A 210 -2.21 -3.21 15.22
CA GLY A 210 -2.19 -4.52 15.89
C GLY A 210 -3.30 -5.50 15.45
N ALA A 211 -4.19 -5.11 14.53
CA ALA A 211 -5.06 -6.05 13.84
C ALA A 211 -4.34 -6.71 12.67
N GLY A 212 -4.86 -7.87 12.24
CA GLY A 212 -4.31 -8.54 11.08
C GLY A 212 -4.98 -9.86 10.77
N LYS A 213 -4.53 -10.49 9.69
CA LYS A 213 -4.88 -11.85 9.32
C LYS A 213 -3.67 -12.53 8.72
N ALA A 214 -3.52 -13.82 8.99
CA ALA A 214 -2.48 -14.63 8.40
C ALA A 214 -3.06 -15.90 7.80
N THR A 215 -2.42 -16.39 6.75
CA THR A 215 -2.66 -17.72 6.22
C THR A 215 -1.32 -18.37 5.99
N THR A 216 -1.06 -19.45 6.72
CA THR A 216 0.20 -20.20 6.66
C THR A 216 -0.06 -21.54 6.01
N TYR A 217 0.74 -21.85 5.00
CA TYR A 217 0.84 -23.16 4.39
C TYR A 217 2.15 -23.76 4.83
N SER A 218 2.11 -24.87 5.56
CA SER A 218 3.30 -25.60 5.98
C SER A 218 3.34 -26.96 5.30
N ALA A 219 4.53 -27.34 4.85
CA ALA A 219 4.85 -28.69 4.44
C ALA A 219 6.12 -29.11 5.20
N GLY A 220 6.03 -30.20 5.95
CA GLY A 220 7.16 -30.77 6.67
C GLY A 220 7.44 -32.19 6.21
N VAL A 221 8.73 -32.52 6.20
CA VAL A 221 9.20 -33.90 6.13
C VAL A 221 9.92 -34.18 7.43
N ASN A 222 9.43 -35.17 8.18
CA ASN A 222 10.07 -35.67 9.38
C ASN A 222 10.68 -37.03 9.07
N ALA A 223 11.98 -37.17 9.30
CA ALA A 223 12.69 -38.43 9.24
C ALA A 223 13.38 -38.67 10.58
N GLY A 224 12.98 -39.74 11.28
CA GLY A 224 13.59 -40.16 12.53
C GLY A 224 14.15 -41.58 12.40
N ALA A 225 15.40 -41.77 12.82
CA ALA A 225 16.08 -43.06 12.86
C ALA A 225 16.36 -43.48 14.31
N SER A 226 15.69 -44.54 14.76
CA SER A 226 16.01 -45.29 15.97
C SER A 226 16.91 -46.47 15.57
N LEU A 227 18.07 -46.59 16.21
CA LEU A 227 18.88 -47.80 16.14
C LEU A 227 18.34 -48.84 17.14
N LEU A 228 18.25 -50.07 16.65
CA LEU A 228 17.63 -51.27 17.22
C LEU A 228 17.86 -51.47 18.73
N ALA A 229 16.86 -52.07 19.39
CA ALA A 229 17.00 -52.64 20.72
C ALA A 229 18.13 -53.68 20.75
N VAL A 230 18.99 -53.64 21.76
CA VAL A 230 19.98 -54.70 22.02
C VAL A 230 19.19 -55.96 22.43
N PRO A 231 19.31 -57.08 21.69
CA PRO A 231 18.62 -58.31 22.06
C PRO A 231 19.05 -58.75 23.46
N GLY A 232 18.10 -58.87 24.39
CA GLY A 232 18.34 -59.36 25.76
C GLY A 232 18.45 -58.30 26.85
N THR A 233 18.28 -57.00 26.56
CA THR A 233 18.21 -55.95 27.60
C THR A 233 17.09 -54.95 27.32
N GLU A 234 16.23 -54.67 28.31
CA GLU A 234 15.15 -53.67 28.22
C GLU A 234 15.64 -52.20 28.21
N ALA A 235 16.96 -51.95 28.30
CA ALA A 235 17.52 -50.61 28.35
C ALA A 235 17.65 -49.96 26.96
N LYS A 236 16.98 -48.81 26.78
CA LYS A 236 17.17 -47.89 25.65
C LYS A 236 18.12 -46.77 26.07
N VAL A 237 19.34 -46.70 25.52
CA VAL A 237 20.28 -45.59 25.77
C VAL A 237 21.00 -45.21 24.48
N GLY A 238 20.78 -43.98 23.98
CA GLY A 238 21.49 -43.42 22.81
C GLY A 238 20.82 -42.14 22.26
N PRO A 239 21.59 -41.20 21.67
CA PRO A 239 21.08 -39.88 21.24
C PRO A 239 20.14 -40.00 20.03
N PHE A 240 18.93 -39.46 20.17
CA PHE A 240 17.96 -39.33 19.08
C PHE A 240 18.41 -38.27 18.07
N ALA A 241 18.46 -38.62 16.79
CA ALA A 241 18.65 -37.69 15.68
C ALA A 241 17.36 -37.64 14.84
N ASP A 242 16.43 -36.76 15.24
CA ASP A 242 15.28 -36.41 14.42
C ASP A 242 15.70 -35.28 13.46
N ILE A 243 15.64 -35.55 12.16
CA ILE A 243 15.82 -34.53 11.14
C ILE A 243 14.43 -34.10 10.69
N SER A 244 14.07 -32.86 11.01
CA SER A 244 12.88 -32.21 10.46
C SER A 244 13.29 -31.09 9.52
N LEU A 245 12.82 -31.15 8.29
CA LEU A 245 12.91 -30.06 7.32
C LEU A 245 11.49 -29.54 7.08
N GLY A 246 11.23 -28.32 7.54
CA GLY A 246 9.98 -27.61 7.31
C GLY A 246 10.16 -26.48 6.32
N ILE A 247 9.32 -26.43 5.28
CA ILE A 247 9.14 -25.25 4.44
C ILE A 247 7.76 -24.69 4.77
N SER A 248 7.70 -23.41 5.14
CA SER A 248 6.42 -22.74 5.29
C SER A 248 6.36 -21.47 4.44
N THR A 249 5.19 -21.25 3.84
CA THR A 249 4.84 -20.00 3.17
C THR A 249 3.69 -19.36 3.94
N GLU A 250 3.92 -18.16 4.47
CA GLU A 250 2.89 -17.37 5.13
C GLU A 250 2.52 -16.17 4.26
N THR A 251 1.23 -15.94 4.09
CA THR A 251 0.71 -14.67 3.58
C THR A 251 0.04 -13.92 4.71
N ARG A 252 0.47 -12.69 4.99
CA ARG A 252 -0.05 -11.88 6.09
C ARG A 252 -0.56 -10.53 5.59
N PHE A 253 -1.63 -10.07 6.22
CA PHE A 253 -2.12 -8.71 6.12
C PHE A 253 -2.22 -8.16 7.54
N ASN A 254 -1.44 -7.14 7.87
CA ASN A 254 -1.29 -6.62 9.23
C ASN A 254 -1.16 -5.11 9.19
N ALA A 255 -1.59 -4.46 10.27
CA ALA A 255 -1.36 -3.04 10.49
C ALA A 255 -0.30 -2.83 11.57
N ASP A 256 0.67 -1.96 11.30
CA ASP A 256 1.65 -1.56 12.30
C ASP A 256 1.05 -0.55 13.30
N ASP A 257 1.87 -0.08 14.24
CA ASP A 257 1.41 0.84 15.28
C ASP A 257 1.06 2.25 14.79
N GLU A 258 1.43 2.59 13.55
CA GLU A 258 1.10 3.86 12.91
C GLU A 258 -0.23 3.74 12.13
N GLY A 259 -0.63 2.52 11.78
CA GLY A 259 -1.78 2.23 10.92
C GLY A 259 -1.39 2.03 9.45
N LEU A 260 -0.08 1.90 9.17
CA LEU A 260 0.41 1.42 7.88
C LEU A 260 0.05 -0.05 7.73
N VAL A 261 -0.37 -0.40 6.52
CA VAL A 261 -0.91 -1.71 6.21
C VAL A 261 0.08 -2.46 5.35
N PHE A 262 0.46 -3.66 5.77
CA PHE A 262 1.42 -4.50 5.09
C PHE A 262 0.71 -5.70 4.48
N GLU A 263 1.05 -6.00 3.22
CA GLU A 263 0.80 -7.29 2.59
C GLU A 263 2.14 -8.02 2.50
N GLU A 264 2.31 -9.07 3.30
CA GLU A 264 3.57 -9.79 3.46
C GLU A 264 3.46 -11.20 2.88
N ILE A 265 4.55 -11.66 2.28
CA ILE A 265 4.74 -13.05 1.86
C ILE A 265 6.08 -13.52 2.42
N SER A 266 6.01 -14.43 3.38
CA SER A 266 7.16 -14.95 4.11
C SER A 266 7.47 -16.36 3.66
N GLN A 267 8.73 -16.65 3.41
CA GLN A 267 9.26 -18.00 3.21
C GLN A 267 10.23 -18.29 4.35
N SER A 268 9.94 -19.34 5.11
CA SER A 268 10.83 -19.79 6.19
C SER A 268 11.30 -21.22 5.96
N LEU A 269 12.56 -21.44 6.32
CA LEU A 269 13.17 -22.75 6.40
C LEU A 269 13.43 -23.04 7.87
N SER A 270 12.78 -24.06 8.42
CA SER A 270 13.11 -24.58 9.75
C SER A 270 13.88 -25.88 9.57
N SER A 271 15.17 -25.86 9.94
CA SER A 271 15.98 -27.08 10.08
C SER A 271 16.10 -27.43 11.56
N GLY A 272 15.44 -28.51 12.00
CA GLY A 272 15.71 -29.12 13.29
C GLY A 272 16.93 -30.03 13.16
N LEU A 273 18.13 -29.48 13.19
CA LEU A 273 19.39 -30.24 13.15
C LEU A 273 20.26 -29.83 14.34
N LYS A 274 20.57 -30.80 15.22
CA LYS A 274 21.63 -30.66 16.24
C LYS A 274 23.06 -30.81 15.64
N ALA A 275 23.21 -30.88 14.31
CA ALA A 275 24.51 -30.98 13.64
C ALA A 275 24.50 -30.22 12.30
N GLY A 276 25.53 -29.39 12.08
CA GLY A 276 25.55 -28.34 11.04
C GLY A 276 25.52 -28.84 9.59
N VAL A 277 24.55 -28.34 8.81
CA VAL A 277 24.52 -28.42 7.34
C VAL A 277 24.16 -27.03 6.79
N GLN A 278 24.90 -26.57 5.79
CA GLN A 278 24.75 -25.26 5.16
C GLN A 278 23.73 -25.33 4.01
N ALA A 279 22.66 -24.53 4.04
CA ALA A 279 21.71 -24.40 2.94
C ALA A 279 21.52 -22.91 2.56
N SER A 280 21.59 -22.59 1.27
CA SER A 280 21.48 -21.22 0.75
C SER A 280 20.07 -20.90 0.25
N LEU A 281 19.50 -19.79 0.70
CA LEU A 281 18.26 -19.23 0.17
C LEU A 281 18.57 -18.18 -0.91
N SER A 282 18.57 -18.64 -2.16
CA SER A 282 18.68 -17.86 -3.41
C SER A 282 20.03 -17.22 -3.77
N ASP A 283 20.44 -17.39 -5.03
CA ASP A 283 21.69 -16.86 -5.61
C ASP A 283 21.73 -15.33 -5.74
N ASN A 284 20.59 -14.64 -5.60
CA ASN A 284 20.49 -13.20 -5.83
C ASN A 284 20.68 -12.34 -4.57
N VAL A 285 20.70 -12.94 -3.37
CA VAL A 285 20.80 -12.21 -2.09
C VAL A 285 21.96 -12.69 -1.22
N GLY A 286 22.73 -13.69 -1.65
CA GLY A 286 23.97 -14.08 -0.97
C GLY A 286 23.77 -14.63 0.45
N LEU A 287 22.58 -15.13 0.78
CA LEU A 287 22.27 -15.75 2.08
C LEU A 287 23.02 -17.09 2.21
N LYS A 288 24.19 -17.04 2.86
CA LYS A 288 24.91 -18.22 3.37
C LYS A 288 24.46 -18.47 4.80
N ALA A 289 23.46 -19.32 5.02
CA ALA A 289 23.14 -19.78 6.37
C ALA A 289 24.25 -20.73 6.84
N GLN A 290 25.27 -20.24 7.57
CA GLN A 290 26.18 -21.10 8.32
C GLN A 290 25.43 -21.69 9.50
N ALA A 291 25.09 -22.97 9.41
CA ALA A 291 24.51 -23.73 10.51
C ALA A 291 25.53 -23.92 11.65
N LYS A 292 25.65 -22.92 12.51
CA LYS A 292 25.89 -23.17 13.94
C LYS A 292 24.52 -23.51 14.54
N ALA A 293 24.49 -24.50 15.42
CA ALA A 293 23.27 -25.11 15.96
C ALA A 293 22.17 -24.08 16.29
N GLY A 294 20.94 -24.31 15.78
CA GLY A 294 19.73 -23.60 16.21
C GLY A 294 19.31 -22.34 15.43
N VAL A 295 19.99 -21.94 14.35
CA VAL A 295 19.63 -20.71 13.63
C VAL A 295 18.43 -20.95 12.69
N GLN A 296 17.27 -20.36 13.02
CA GLN A 296 16.13 -20.24 12.10
C GLN A 296 16.22 -18.93 11.33
N GLY A 297 16.06 -19.00 10.00
CA GLY A 297 16.05 -17.84 9.11
C GLY A 297 14.76 -17.73 8.32
N SER A 298 14.22 -16.52 8.19
CA SER A 298 13.11 -16.22 7.28
C SER A 298 13.42 -15.04 6.37
N LEU A 299 12.90 -15.09 5.16
CA LEU A 299 12.89 -13.98 4.20
C LEU A 299 11.44 -13.61 3.92
N THR A 300 11.10 -12.35 4.13
CA THR A 300 9.76 -11.82 3.88
C THR A 300 9.83 -10.70 2.88
N TYR A 301 8.99 -10.77 1.85
CA TYR A 301 8.73 -9.64 0.96
C TYR A 301 7.45 -8.96 1.39
N PHE A 302 7.45 -7.62 1.40
CA PHE A 302 6.26 -6.85 1.78
C PHE A 302 5.91 -5.78 0.77
N LYS A 303 4.62 -5.44 0.75
CA LYS A 303 4.08 -4.22 0.17
C LYS A 303 3.45 -3.40 1.26
N GLU A 304 3.94 -2.18 1.44
CA GLU A 304 3.42 -1.22 2.40
C GLU A 304 2.40 -0.30 1.73
N TRP A 305 1.24 -0.17 2.38
CA TRP A 305 0.16 0.70 2.01
C TRP A 305 -0.06 1.72 3.12
N ASN A 306 -0.36 2.96 2.72
CA ASN A 306 -0.70 4.02 3.65
C ASN A 306 -1.81 3.62 4.64
N ASN A 307 -2.89 3.05 4.15
CA ASN A 307 -4.02 2.65 4.96
C ASN A 307 -4.83 1.54 4.24
N SER A 308 -5.84 0.99 4.93
CA SER A 308 -6.73 -0.03 4.34
C SER A 308 -7.59 0.49 3.18
N LYS A 309 -7.91 1.79 3.13
CA LYS A 309 -8.69 2.38 2.02
C LYS A 309 -7.88 2.33 0.73
N ASP A 310 -6.59 2.70 0.79
CA ASP A 310 -5.65 2.67 -0.33
C ASP A 310 -5.43 1.23 -0.83
N TYR A 311 -5.27 0.28 0.10
CA TYR A 311 -5.17 -1.14 -0.22
C TYR A 311 -6.41 -1.64 -0.99
N ILE A 312 -7.62 -1.34 -0.49
CA ILE A 312 -8.88 -1.78 -1.12
C ILE A 312 -9.12 -1.06 -2.44
N ALA A 313 -8.80 0.23 -2.53
CA ALA A 313 -8.93 0.99 -3.77
C ALA A 313 -8.11 0.36 -4.90
N GLN A 314 -6.95 -0.24 -4.58
CA GLN A 314 -6.07 -0.85 -5.59
C GLN A 314 -6.29 -2.32 -5.87
N ASN A 315 -6.53 -3.11 -4.83
CA ASN A 315 -6.68 -4.56 -4.95
C ASN A 315 -8.14 -4.96 -5.18
N GLY A 316 -9.08 -4.13 -4.70
CA GLY A 316 -10.51 -4.37 -4.78
C GLY A 316 -10.92 -5.68 -4.13
N PRO A 317 -12.15 -6.12 -4.38
CA PRO A 317 -12.70 -7.30 -3.73
C PRO A 317 -12.24 -8.63 -4.30
N ASP A 318 -11.76 -8.59 -5.55
CA ASP A 318 -11.20 -9.72 -6.26
C ASP A 318 -10.26 -9.19 -7.35
N ALA A 319 -9.00 -9.64 -7.31
CA ALA A 319 -7.96 -9.24 -8.25
C ALA A 319 -8.38 -9.41 -9.72
N LYS A 320 -9.15 -10.45 -10.07
CA LYS A 320 -9.63 -10.68 -11.45
C LYS A 320 -10.59 -9.58 -11.88
N ARG A 321 -11.57 -9.26 -11.03
CA ARG A 321 -12.57 -8.21 -11.30
C ARG A 321 -11.93 -6.83 -11.34
N THR A 322 -11.03 -6.53 -10.42
CA THR A 322 -10.27 -5.27 -10.39
C THR A 322 -9.44 -5.09 -11.66
N LYS A 323 -8.75 -6.14 -12.13
CA LYS A 323 -8.02 -6.12 -13.40
C LYS A 323 -8.94 -5.90 -14.60
N ALA A 324 -10.12 -6.53 -14.61
CA ALA A 324 -11.10 -6.35 -15.67
C ALA A 324 -11.65 -4.91 -15.71
N LEU A 325 -11.94 -4.31 -14.55
CA LEU A 325 -12.36 -2.92 -14.43
C LEU A 325 -11.27 -1.94 -14.88
N LYS A 326 -10.03 -2.09 -14.41
CA LYS A 326 -8.87 -1.28 -14.85
C LYS A 326 -8.73 -1.34 -16.38
N LYS A 327 -8.90 -2.51 -16.98
CA LYS A 327 -8.94 -2.66 -18.45
C LYS A 327 -10.08 -1.85 -19.10
N GLN A 328 -11.29 -1.89 -18.56
CA GLN A 328 -12.41 -1.12 -19.13
C GLN A 328 -12.21 0.40 -18.97
N LYS A 329 -11.73 0.86 -17.82
CA LYS A 329 -11.39 2.28 -17.58
C LYS A 329 -10.34 2.76 -18.59
N GLN A 330 -9.28 1.99 -18.85
CA GLN A 330 -8.29 2.33 -19.88
C GLN A 330 -8.89 2.36 -21.28
N LEU A 331 -9.77 1.42 -21.62
CA LEU A 331 -10.44 1.41 -22.92
C LEU A 331 -11.29 2.68 -23.10
N ALA A 332 -12.08 3.07 -22.09
CA ALA A 332 -12.87 4.29 -22.10
C ALA A 332 -11.99 5.56 -22.22
N ALA A 333 -10.88 5.62 -21.48
CA ALA A 333 -9.92 6.72 -21.58
C ALA A 333 -9.29 6.83 -22.99
N ASN A 334 -9.04 5.70 -23.65
CA ASN A 334 -8.50 5.70 -25.02
C ASN A 334 -9.55 6.10 -26.06
N SER A 335 -10.82 5.78 -25.85
CA SER A 335 -11.91 6.04 -26.81
C SER A 335 -12.58 7.40 -26.66
N GLN A 336 -12.35 8.13 -25.56
CA GLN A 336 -13.07 9.38 -25.25
C GLN A 336 -12.98 10.45 -26.36
N HIS A 337 -11.80 10.61 -26.99
CA HIS A 337 -11.62 11.59 -28.06
C HIS A 337 -12.43 11.23 -29.30
N ARG A 338 -12.45 9.94 -29.65
CA ARG A 338 -13.22 9.41 -30.78
C ARG A 338 -14.72 9.49 -30.49
N LEU A 339 -15.13 9.29 -29.24
CA LEU A 339 -16.51 9.51 -28.81
C LEU A 339 -16.94 10.96 -29.02
N ASN A 340 -16.13 11.93 -28.56
CA ASN A 340 -16.42 13.36 -28.75
C ASN A 340 -16.50 13.72 -30.24
N GLN A 341 -15.61 13.16 -31.06
CA GLN A 341 -15.66 13.34 -32.51
C GLN A 341 -16.93 12.76 -33.13
N LEU A 342 -17.32 11.52 -32.78
CA LEU A 342 -18.49 10.84 -33.35
C LEU A 342 -19.82 11.45 -32.89
N LEU A 343 -19.89 11.93 -31.64
CA LEU A 343 -21.04 12.70 -31.16
C LEU A 343 -21.24 13.98 -32.00
N LYS A 344 -20.14 14.64 -32.37
CA LYS A 344 -20.17 15.82 -33.25
C LYS A 344 -20.45 15.48 -34.71
N SER A 345 -19.79 14.46 -35.27
CA SER A 345 -19.93 14.14 -36.69
C SER A 345 -21.27 13.48 -37.01
N ALA A 346 -21.67 12.48 -36.22
CA ALA A 346 -22.83 11.63 -36.47
C ALA A 346 -24.12 12.16 -35.85
N LEU A 347 -24.07 12.76 -34.65
CA LEU A 347 -25.27 13.27 -33.95
C LEU A 347 -25.34 14.80 -33.87
N LYS A 348 -24.33 15.52 -34.36
CA LYS A 348 -24.25 17.00 -34.32
C LYS A 348 -24.25 17.61 -32.92
N PHE A 349 -23.77 16.88 -31.91
CA PHE A 349 -23.58 17.39 -30.55
C PHE A 349 -22.16 17.90 -30.32
N ASN A 350 -22.03 19.02 -29.60
CA ASN A 350 -20.76 19.32 -28.94
C ASN A 350 -20.63 18.44 -27.70
N ALA A 351 -19.45 17.86 -27.49
CA ALA A 351 -19.24 16.90 -26.41
C ALA A 351 -17.87 17.09 -25.76
N SER A 352 -17.85 17.00 -24.43
CA SER A 352 -16.64 17.00 -23.59
C SER A 352 -16.62 15.78 -22.67
N VAL A 353 -16.88 14.60 -23.23
CA VAL A 353 -16.78 13.35 -22.48
C VAL A 353 -15.35 13.18 -22.00
N ASN A 354 -15.20 13.08 -20.67
CA ASN A 354 -13.92 12.84 -20.01
C ASN A 354 -13.97 11.51 -19.24
N ALA A 355 -13.10 10.58 -19.61
CA ALA A 355 -12.91 9.30 -18.95
C ALA A 355 -11.49 9.24 -18.37
N PRO A 356 -11.32 9.42 -17.05
CA PRO A 356 -10.00 9.40 -16.44
C PRO A 356 -9.37 8.01 -16.53
N ALA A 357 -8.06 7.97 -16.78
CA ALA A 357 -7.28 6.74 -16.70
C ALA A 357 -7.29 6.16 -15.26
N PRO A 358 -7.13 4.83 -15.10
CA PRO A 358 -7.09 4.23 -13.77
C PRO A 358 -5.98 4.80 -12.89
N LYS A 359 -6.35 5.26 -11.69
CA LYS A 359 -5.36 5.66 -10.68
C LYS A 359 -4.63 4.43 -10.14
N ARG A 360 -3.30 4.48 -10.13
CA ARG A 360 -2.46 3.56 -9.36
C ARG A 360 -1.78 4.35 -8.24
N THR A 361 -2.17 4.08 -7.00
CA THR A 361 -1.29 4.25 -5.85
C THR A 361 -0.36 3.03 -5.86
N LYS A 362 0.95 3.28 -5.86
CA LYS A 362 1.94 2.21 -5.72
C LYS A 362 2.21 2.04 -4.23
N PRO A 363 2.12 0.81 -3.71
CA PRO A 363 2.67 0.55 -2.38
C PRO A 363 4.18 0.73 -2.43
N LEU A 364 4.76 1.11 -1.31
CA LEU A 364 6.20 0.93 -1.12
C LEU A 364 6.47 -0.57 -1.01
N THR A 365 7.67 -0.97 -1.41
CA THR A 365 8.02 -2.39 -1.45
C THR A 365 9.36 -2.58 -0.79
N GLY A 366 9.49 -3.68 -0.07
CA GLY A 366 10.73 -4.03 0.58
C GLY A 366 10.81 -5.51 0.86
N PHE A 367 11.88 -5.87 1.54
CA PHE A 367 12.03 -7.18 2.15
C PHE A 367 12.66 -7.04 3.52
N TYR A 368 12.45 -8.04 4.35
CA TYR A 368 13.19 -8.16 5.60
C TYR A 368 13.66 -9.59 5.82
N THR A 369 14.81 -9.70 6.48
CA THR A 369 15.39 -10.98 6.88
C THR A 369 15.39 -11.05 8.39
N THR A 370 14.82 -12.12 8.93
CA THR A 370 14.86 -12.38 10.37
C THR A 370 15.77 -13.56 10.64
N THR A 371 16.73 -13.35 11.53
CA THR A 371 17.60 -14.39 12.08
C THR A 371 17.24 -14.60 13.54
N VAL A 372 16.91 -15.84 13.92
CA VAL A 372 16.63 -16.21 15.31
C VAL A 372 17.76 -17.08 15.82
N GLY A 373 18.36 -16.67 16.94
CA GLY A 373 19.31 -17.47 17.70
C GLY A 373 18.67 -17.94 19.00
N ASP A 374 18.60 -19.25 19.20
CA ASP A 374 18.22 -19.82 20.49
C ASP A 374 19.36 -19.60 21.50
N VAL A 375 19.04 -18.96 22.62
CA VAL A 375 19.90 -18.99 23.81
C VAL A 375 19.32 -20.07 24.71
N GLY A 376 19.70 -21.32 24.42
CA GLY A 376 19.25 -22.50 25.16
C GLY A 376 19.68 -22.46 26.62
N LEU A 377 18.88 -21.82 27.47
CA LEU A 377 18.94 -21.92 28.92
C LEU A 377 17.58 -22.50 29.34
N SER A 378 17.46 -23.83 29.31
CA SER A 378 16.43 -24.53 30.09
C SER A 378 16.88 -24.48 31.54
N VAL A 379 16.29 -23.60 32.35
CA VAL A 379 16.77 -23.37 33.70
C VAL A 379 15.91 -24.14 34.69
N ASN A 380 16.59 -24.87 35.58
CA ASN A 380 15.97 -25.67 36.62
C ASN A 380 15.34 -24.78 37.71
N ALA A 381 14.37 -25.34 38.44
CA ALA A 381 13.68 -24.68 39.54
C ALA A 381 14.66 -24.01 40.54
N GLY A 382 14.35 -22.78 40.98
CA GLY A 382 15.11 -21.99 41.95
C GLY A 382 15.82 -20.72 41.44
N THR A 383 15.93 -20.49 40.13
CA THR A 383 16.60 -19.29 39.60
C THR A 383 15.65 -18.10 39.44
N THR A 384 15.96 -16.99 40.10
CA THR A 384 15.37 -15.69 39.83
C THR A 384 15.92 -15.11 38.53
N PHE A 385 15.03 -14.68 37.64
CA PHE A 385 15.38 -13.94 36.44
C PHE A 385 15.02 -12.49 36.63
N ASN A 386 15.99 -11.60 36.48
CA ASN A 386 15.70 -10.19 36.22
C ASN A 386 15.53 -10.02 34.72
N VAL A 387 14.30 -9.76 34.27
CA VAL A 387 14.02 -9.41 32.87
C VAL A 387 14.02 -7.89 32.75
N GLY A 388 15.18 -7.35 32.41
CA GLY A 388 15.35 -5.93 32.11
C GLY A 388 15.05 -5.01 33.29
N SER A 389 15.18 -3.72 33.04
CA SER A 389 15.08 -2.62 34.02
C SER A 389 13.66 -2.30 34.51
N LEU A 390 12.75 -3.27 34.51
CA LEU A 390 11.39 -3.12 35.06
C LEU A 390 11.24 -3.80 36.44
N ASP A 391 12.35 -4.19 37.08
CA ASP A 391 12.40 -4.86 38.39
C ASP A 391 11.39 -6.00 38.54
N MET A 392 11.20 -6.79 37.47
CA MET A 392 10.30 -7.94 37.47
C MET A 392 11.04 -9.16 38.02
N ASN A 393 10.60 -9.65 39.18
CA ASN A 393 11.12 -10.87 39.80
C ASN A 393 10.26 -12.08 39.42
N PHE A 394 10.91 -13.14 38.93
CA PHE A 394 10.25 -14.41 38.59
C PHE A 394 10.75 -15.51 39.53
N GLY A 395 9.85 -16.11 40.31
CA GLY A 395 10.16 -17.27 41.15
C GLY A 395 10.53 -18.51 40.31
N GLY A 396 11.66 -19.14 40.62
CA GLY A 396 12.19 -20.25 39.83
C GLY A 396 11.41 -21.55 39.99
N GLY A 397 10.59 -21.89 38.99
CA GLY A 397 9.95 -23.21 38.87
C GLY A 397 9.45 -23.55 37.46
N PHE A 398 9.67 -22.69 36.48
CA PHE A 398 8.85 -22.66 35.26
C PHE A 398 9.67 -22.83 33.99
N GLY A 399 9.05 -23.42 32.96
CA GLY A 399 9.58 -23.50 31.61
C GLY A 399 9.67 -22.11 30.98
N ALA A 400 10.71 -21.35 31.34
CA ALA A 400 11.08 -20.09 30.72
C ALA A 400 11.87 -20.38 29.45
N ASN A 401 11.49 -19.76 28.34
CA ASN A 401 12.29 -19.79 27.12
C ASN A 401 12.80 -18.37 26.82
N ARG A 402 14.09 -18.25 26.51
CA ARG A 402 14.70 -16.99 26.08
C ARG A 402 15.24 -17.14 24.66
N SER A 403 14.76 -16.29 23.77
CA SER A 403 15.22 -16.23 22.37
C SER A 403 15.70 -14.84 22.00
N LYS A 404 16.67 -14.76 21.10
CA LYS A 404 17.10 -13.51 20.48
C LYS A 404 16.80 -13.56 19.00
N SER A 405 16.32 -12.46 18.45
CA SER A 405 16.17 -12.31 17.01
C SER A 405 16.66 -10.95 16.54
N THR A 406 17.11 -10.92 15.29
CA THR A 406 17.45 -9.67 14.60
C THR A 406 16.74 -9.69 13.27
N THR A 407 16.00 -8.63 12.98
CA THR A 407 15.29 -8.41 11.74
C THR A 407 15.83 -7.16 11.06
N ASP A 408 16.45 -7.35 9.91
CA ASP A 408 16.93 -6.27 9.04
C ASP A 408 15.89 -6.02 7.96
N ILE A 409 15.42 -4.79 7.86
CA ILE A 409 14.34 -4.36 6.98
C ILE A 409 14.90 -3.38 5.96
N TYR A 410 14.69 -3.69 4.69
CA TYR A 410 15.08 -2.86 3.55
C TYR A 410 13.82 -2.46 2.79
N GLU A 411 13.51 -1.18 2.82
CA GLU A 411 12.40 -0.60 2.07
C GLU A 411 12.93 0.28 0.93
N PHE A 412 12.29 0.19 -0.23
CA PHE A 412 12.71 0.92 -1.42
C PHE A 412 11.67 1.97 -1.82
N VAL A 413 12.10 3.22 -1.84
CA VAL A 413 11.28 4.36 -2.26
C VAL A 413 11.72 4.79 -3.67
N PRO A 414 10.81 4.80 -4.67
CA PRO A 414 11.14 5.33 -5.99
C PRO A 414 11.23 6.86 -5.91
N ASN A 415 12.34 7.41 -6.41
CA ASN A 415 12.57 8.85 -6.48
C ASN A 415 12.70 9.29 -7.95
N GLN A 416 11.98 10.35 -8.34
CA GLN A 416 11.94 10.77 -9.74
C GLN A 416 13.29 11.35 -10.17
N LEU A 417 13.66 11.17 -11.45
CA LEU A 417 14.96 11.64 -11.96
C LEU A 417 15.18 13.13 -11.67
N VAL A 418 14.15 13.96 -11.90
CA VAL A 418 14.25 15.40 -11.69
C VAL A 418 14.51 15.77 -10.23
N ASP A 419 13.90 15.06 -9.28
CA ASP A 419 14.01 15.39 -7.86
C ASP A 419 15.41 15.08 -7.32
N VAL A 420 16.00 13.98 -7.78
CA VAL A 420 17.40 13.61 -7.47
C VAL A 420 18.38 14.59 -8.12
N VAL A 421 18.16 14.89 -9.40
CA VAL A 421 19.08 15.71 -10.20
C VAL A 421 19.04 17.18 -9.80
N LEU A 422 17.89 17.71 -9.38
CA LEU A 422 17.78 19.06 -8.84
C LEU A 422 18.52 19.21 -7.51
N LYS A 423 18.63 18.13 -6.71
CA LYS A 423 19.41 18.12 -5.46
C LYS A 423 20.91 17.93 -5.70
N ASN A 424 21.27 17.13 -6.70
CA ASN A 424 22.66 16.86 -7.06
C ASN A 424 22.76 16.63 -8.58
N GLN A 425 23.23 17.66 -9.30
CA GLN A 425 23.33 17.63 -10.75
C GLN A 425 24.28 16.54 -11.27
N ASP A 426 25.31 16.16 -10.51
CA ASP A 426 26.27 15.12 -10.92
C ASP A 426 25.62 13.75 -11.08
N ARG A 427 24.49 13.51 -10.41
CA ARG A 427 23.69 12.29 -10.58
C ARG A 427 23.19 12.08 -12.01
N MET A 428 23.16 13.14 -12.84
CA MET A 428 22.89 13.02 -14.28
C MET A 428 23.92 12.13 -14.99
N LYS A 429 25.18 12.10 -14.53
CA LYS A 429 26.26 11.31 -15.14
C LYS A 429 26.06 9.80 -14.97
N GLU A 430 25.25 9.39 -14.00
CA GLU A 430 24.89 7.98 -13.79
C GLU A 430 23.88 7.48 -14.81
N LEU A 431 23.15 8.38 -15.46
CA LEU A 431 22.21 7.99 -16.50
C LEU A 431 22.97 7.58 -17.76
N PRO A 432 22.52 6.54 -18.48
CA PRO A 432 23.07 6.21 -19.79
C PRO A 432 22.99 7.41 -20.73
N LYS A 433 24.11 7.77 -21.38
CA LYS A 433 24.23 8.97 -22.26
C LYS A 433 23.13 9.08 -23.31
N ASN A 434 22.63 7.96 -23.81
CA ASN A 434 21.56 7.93 -24.80
C ASN A 434 20.21 8.44 -24.27
N PHE A 435 20.01 8.55 -22.95
CA PHE A 435 18.77 9.05 -22.36
C PHE A 435 18.60 10.55 -22.55
N THR A 436 19.72 11.30 -22.55
CA THR A 436 19.77 12.76 -22.62
C THR A 436 20.29 13.28 -23.94
N HIS A 437 20.74 12.41 -24.84
CA HIS A 437 21.41 12.79 -26.08
C HIS A 437 20.70 13.90 -26.87
N LYS A 438 19.37 13.81 -27.05
CA LYS A 438 18.62 14.85 -27.75
C LYS A 438 18.57 16.18 -26.98
N ALA A 439 18.38 16.12 -25.67
CA ALA A 439 18.38 17.31 -24.83
C ALA A 439 19.75 18.00 -24.83
N GLU A 440 20.82 17.22 -24.77
CA GLU A 440 22.20 17.72 -24.90
C GLU A 440 22.44 18.39 -26.26
N GLN A 441 21.94 17.81 -27.36
CA GLN A 441 22.00 18.46 -28.68
C GLN A 441 21.25 19.80 -28.71
N ILE A 442 20.11 19.93 -28.02
CA ILE A 442 19.36 21.18 -27.94
C ILE A 442 20.15 22.22 -27.14
N LEU A 443 20.74 21.83 -26.01
CA LEU A 443 21.58 22.70 -25.18
C LEU A 443 22.88 23.10 -25.90
N ALA A 444 23.46 22.23 -26.72
CA ALA A 444 24.69 22.53 -27.46
C ALA A 444 24.51 23.61 -28.55
N ARG A 445 23.27 23.95 -28.93
CA ARG A 445 22.99 24.99 -29.94
C ARG A 445 23.37 26.39 -29.49
N SER A 446 23.39 26.65 -28.18
CA SER A 446 23.80 27.93 -27.61
C SER A 446 24.15 27.77 -26.12
N LYS A 447 25.11 28.56 -25.63
CA LYS A 447 25.49 28.59 -24.21
C LYS A 447 24.45 29.32 -23.32
N ASP A 448 23.39 29.88 -23.90
CA ASP A 448 22.34 30.60 -23.16
C ASP A 448 21.45 29.62 -22.36
N PRO A 449 21.31 29.78 -21.02
CA PRO A 449 20.42 28.95 -20.20
C PRO A 449 18.95 29.00 -20.67
N LYS A 450 18.54 30.02 -21.43
CA LYS A 450 17.20 30.08 -22.05
C LYS A 450 16.95 28.96 -23.06
N MET A 451 17.99 28.32 -23.60
CA MET A 451 17.82 27.13 -24.44
C MET A 451 17.19 25.96 -23.70
N ALA A 452 17.47 25.83 -22.39
CA ALA A 452 16.81 24.82 -21.57
C ALA A 452 15.30 25.09 -21.46
N ILE A 453 14.87 26.36 -21.41
CA ILE A 453 13.46 26.76 -21.41
C ILE A 453 12.80 26.39 -22.74
N VAL A 454 13.48 26.64 -23.87
CA VAL A 454 12.98 26.25 -25.21
C VAL A 454 12.86 24.74 -25.32
N GLY A 455 13.88 24.00 -24.90
CA GLY A 455 13.87 22.53 -24.87
C GLY A 455 12.75 21.95 -24.00
N LEU A 456 12.51 22.55 -22.83
CA LEU A 456 11.44 22.16 -21.92
C LEU A 456 10.05 22.40 -22.53
N LYS A 457 9.83 23.54 -23.21
CA LYS A 457 8.58 23.82 -23.94
C LYS A 457 8.35 22.83 -25.08
N GLN A 458 9.39 22.52 -25.86
CA GLN A 458 9.32 21.52 -26.93
C GLN A 458 8.95 20.14 -26.38
N LEU A 459 9.64 19.70 -25.31
CA LEU A 459 9.37 18.43 -24.65
C LEU A 459 7.93 18.33 -24.16
N LYS A 460 7.42 19.40 -23.53
CA LYS A 460 6.03 19.47 -23.07
C LYS A 460 5.03 19.27 -24.23
N SER A 461 5.26 19.95 -25.36
CA SER A 461 4.42 19.85 -26.55
C SER A 461 4.45 18.44 -27.15
N ASP A 462 5.66 17.89 -27.37
CA ASP A 462 5.85 16.58 -27.98
C ASP A 462 5.23 15.46 -27.13
N VAL A 463 5.34 15.54 -25.81
CA VAL A 463 4.77 14.54 -24.89
C VAL A 463 3.24 14.61 -24.89
N ASP A 464 2.65 15.80 -24.92
CA ASP A 464 1.20 15.99 -25.00
C ASP A 464 0.63 15.44 -26.31
N GLU A 465 1.27 15.79 -27.44
CA GLU A 465 0.90 15.26 -28.75
C GLU A 465 1.07 13.74 -28.83
N TYR A 466 2.19 13.23 -28.30
CA TYR A 466 2.46 11.80 -28.25
C TYR A 466 1.36 11.03 -27.53
N TYR A 467 0.87 11.51 -26.39
CA TYR A 467 -0.22 10.85 -25.68
C TYR A 467 -1.52 10.83 -26.49
N LYS A 468 -1.86 11.92 -27.19
CA LYS A 468 -3.04 11.98 -28.08
C LYS A 468 -2.92 10.94 -29.20
N VAL A 469 -1.80 10.94 -29.92
CA VAL A 469 -1.55 10.00 -31.04
C VAL A 469 -1.55 8.55 -30.56
N VAL A 470 -0.93 8.27 -29.42
CA VAL A 470 -0.87 6.90 -28.86
C VAL A 470 -2.24 6.40 -28.41
N GLN A 471 -3.04 7.25 -27.75
CA GLN A 471 -4.39 6.87 -27.34
C GLN A 471 -5.26 6.52 -28.55
N GLN A 472 -5.20 7.33 -29.61
CA GLN A 472 -5.91 7.07 -30.87
C GLN A 472 -5.41 5.78 -31.56
N TYR A 473 -4.08 5.59 -31.64
CA TYR A 473 -3.48 4.38 -32.20
C TYR A 473 -3.90 3.11 -31.45
N ASP A 474 -3.83 3.13 -30.12
CA ASP A 474 -4.19 1.98 -29.27
C ASP A 474 -5.70 1.68 -29.37
N TYR A 475 -6.54 2.70 -29.49
CA TYR A 475 -7.98 2.54 -29.76
C TYR A 475 -8.20 1.79 -31.08
N PHE A 476 -7.74 2.32 -32.22
CA PHE A 476 -7.99 1.71 -33.53
C PHE A 476 -7.39 0.30 -33.67
N LYS A 477 -6.23 0.08 -33.06
CA LYS A 477 -5.58 -1.25 -33.01
C LYS A 477 -6.42 -2.26 -32.25
N SER A 478 -7.05 -1.85 -31.15
CA SER A 478 -7.84 -2.75 -30.29
C SER A 478 -9.28 -2.95 -30.78
N SER A 479 -9.87 -1.94 -31.42
CA SER A 479 -11.24 -1.99 -31.93
C SER A 479 -11.36 -2.79 -33.23
N GLY A 480 -10.29 -2.83 -34.04
CA GLY A 480 -10.31 -3.43 -35.37
C GLY A 480 -11.20 -2.69 -36.38
N THR A 481 -11.69 -1.50 -36.03
CA THR A 481 -12.63 -0.69 -36.84
C THR A 481 -11.94 0.36 -37.70
N GLY A 482 -10.67 0.68 -37.44
CA GLY A 482 -9.94 1.71 -38.18
C GLY A 482 -9.57 1.30 -39.60
N LYS A 483 -9.61 2.25 -40.55
CA LYS A 483 -9.05 2.04 -41.89
C LYS A 483 -7.56 1.75 -41.77
N LYS A 484 -7.04 0.77 -42.54
CA LYS A 484 -5.60 0.41 -42.50
C LYS A 484 -4.68 1.61 -42.76
N SER A 485 -5.11 2.56 -43.60
CA SER A 485 -4.40 3.81 -43.90
C SER A 485 -4.28 4.75 -42.69
N GLU A 486 -5.36 4.92 -41.93
CA GLU A 486 -5.42 5.77 -40.74
C GLU A 486 -4.56 5.19 -39.60
N LEU A 487 -4.62 3.87 -39.39
CA LEU A 487 -3.73 3.18 -38.44
C LEU A 487 -2.26 3.31 -38.84
N LYS A 488 -1.95 3.29 -40.14
CA LYS A 488 -0.60 3.51 -40.66
C LYS A 488 -0.14 4.96 -40.42
N ALA A 489 -1.00 5.95 -40.64
CA ALA A 489 -0.69 7.36 -40.41
C ALA A 489 -0.40 7.65 -38.92
N LEU A 490 -1.26 7.19 -38.01
CA LEU A 490 -1.05 7.32 -36.56
C LEU A 490 0.22 6.62 -36.09
N ARG A 491 0.53 5.45 -36.67
CA ARG A 491 1.78 4.75 -36.40
C ARG A 491 3.00 5.55 -36.87
N SER A 492 2.92 6.19 -38.03
CA SER A 492 3.99 7.05 -38.55
C SER A 492 4.21 8.27 -37.65
N GLN A 493 3.17 9.01 -37.29
CA GLN A 493 3.25 10.15 -36.37
C GLN A 493 3.84 9.76 -35.02
N LYS A 494 3.36 8.64 -34.44
CA LYS A 494 3.92 8.08 -33.20
C LYS A 494 5.42 7.82 -33.34
N HIS A 495 5.85 7.20 -34.44
CA HIS A 495 7.26 6.89 -34.67
C HIS A 495 8.11 8.13 -34.94
N GLU A 496 7.55 9.15 -35.56
CA GLU A 496 8.22 10.43 -35.83
C GLU A 496 8.61 11.12 -34.52
N ILE A 497 7.68 11.24 -33.57
CA ILE A 497 7.96 11.79 -32.24
C ILE A 497 8.95 10.92 -31.46
N GLU A 498 8.80 9.59 -31.49
CA GLU A 498 9.79 8.71 -30.85
C GLU A 498 11.19 8.90 -31.46
N ASN A 499 11.28 9.01 -32.79
CA ASN A 499 12.54 9.15 -33.49
C ASN A 499 13.20 10.52 -33.26
N SER A 500 12.43 11.60 -33.14
CA SER A 500 12.96 12.96 -32.92
C SER A 500 13.72 13.07 -31.59
N TRP A 501 13.39 12.20 -30.63
CA TRP A 501 14.05 12.03 -29.34
C TRP A 501 15.03 10.84 -29.28
N GLY A 502 15.31 10.18 -30.41
CA GLY A 502 16.25 9.04 -30.48
C GLY A 502 15.73 7.73 -29.89
N ALA A 503 14.41 7.60 -29.67
CA ALA A 503 13.79 6.41 -29.13
C ALA A 503 13.21 5.50 -30.23
N ILE A 504 13.24 4.18 -30.00
CA ILE A 504 12.68 3.17 -30.91
C ILE A 504 11.41 2.50 -30.36
N GLY A 505 10.80 3.08 -29.33
CA GLY A 505 9.55 2.60 -28.75
C GLY A 505 9.04 3.42 -27.56
N ARG A 506 7.81 3.10 -27.15
CA ARG A 506 7.04 3.94 -26.21
C ARG A 506 7.72 4.19 -24.89
N HIS A 507 8.13 3.14 -24.18
CA HIS A 507 8.67 3.33 -22.82
C HIS A 507 10.11 3.86 -22.85
N GLN A 508 10.84 3.63 -23.95
CA GLN A 508 12.12 4.27 -24.16
C GLN A 508 11.95 5.78 -24.39
N PHE A 509 10.98 6.19 -25.21
CA PHE A 509 10.65 7.61 -25.37
C PHE A 509 10.30 8.26 -24.03
N LEU A 510 9.42 7.64 -23.24
CA LEU A 510 9.05 8.18 -21.93
C LEU A 510 10.24 8.24 -20.95
N GLN A 511 11.11 7.23 -20.96
CA GLN A 511 12.34 7.23 -20.17
C GLN A 511 13.27 8.39 -20.57
N PHE A 512 13.42 8.63 -21.88
CA PHE A 512 14.27 9.72 -22.40
C PHE A 512 13.64 11.08 -22.13
N ALA A 513 12.32 11.19 -22.22
CA ALA A 513 11.57 12.37 -21.82
C ALA A 513 11.80 12.69 -20.34
N SER A 514 11.74 11.70 -19.43
CA SER A 514 12.02 11.89 -18.01
C SER A 514 13.44 12.38 -17.74
N ALA A 515 14.44 11.80 -18.41
CA ALA A 515 15.83 12.21 -18.26
C ALA A 515 16.09 13.60 -18.88
N SER A 516 15.49 13.89 -20.03
CA SER A 516 15.56 15.20 -20.69
C SER A 516 14.92 16.29 -19.85
N HIS A 517 13.77 16.00 -19.23
CA HIS A 517 13.12 16.90 -18.27
C HIS A 517 14.04 17.22 -17.09
N ALA A 518 14.67 16.20 -16.48
CA ALA A 518 15.61 16.38 -15.38
C ALA A 518 16.82 17.24 -15.78
N LEU A 519 17.37 17.02 -16.99
CA LEU A 519 18.47 17.82 -17.53
C LEU A 519 18.08 19.29 -17.75
N PHE A 520 16.95 19.54 -18.41
CA PHE A 520 16.48 20.91 -18.62
C PHE A 520 16.16 21.61 -17.30
N ALA A 521 15.49 20.93 -16.37
CA ALA A 521 15.15 21.48 -15.06
C ALA A 521 16.40 21.87 -14.25
N SER A 522 17.41 20.99 -14.18
CA SER A 522 18.68 21.30 -13.48
C SER A 522 19.52 22.36 -14.18
N THR A 523 19.36 22.53 -15.49
CA THR A 523 20.00 23.63 -16.22
C THR A 523 19.33 24.98 -15.94
N ILE A 524 18.03 25.00 -15.60
CA ILE A 524 17.29 26.23 -15.28
C ILE A 524 17.40 26.56 -13.78
N MET A 525 17.31 25.55 -12.91
CA MET A 525 17.24 25.69 -11.45
C MET A 525 18.14 24.69 -10.70
N PRO A 526 19.47 24.70 -10.86
CA PRO A 526 20.35 23.83 -10.08
C PRO A 526 20.18 24.11 -8.58
N ASN A 527 20.13 23.06 -7.75
CA ASN A 527 19.90 23.17 -6.30
C ASN A 527 18.63 23.95 -5.93
N LYS A 528 17.61 23.95 -6.82
CA LYS A 528 16.35 24.69 -6.69
C LYS A 528 16.50 26.22 -6.69
N HIS A 529 17.62 26.74 -7.19
CA HIS A 529 17.83 28.18 -7.36
C HIS A 529 18.01 28.52 -8.83
N LEU A 530 17.43 29.64 -9.28
CA LEU A 530 17.60 30.08 -10.66
C LEU A 530 19.05 30.40 -11.01
N VAL A 531 19.46 29.95 -12.21
CA VAL A 531 20.78 30.30 -12.77
C VAL A 531 20.87 31.79 -13.05
N SER A 532 22.07 32.36 -12.80
CA SER A 532 22.42 33.72 -13.19
C SER A 532 22.21 33.94 -14.70
N GLY A 533 21.39 34.93 -15.07
CA GLY A 533 21.05 35.24 -16.47
C GLY A 533 19.56 35.07 -16.82
N ILE A 534 18.75 34.55 -15.88
CA ILE A 534 17.30 34.56 -15.95
C ILE A 534 16.75 35.52 -14.90
N ASN A 535 15.77 36.36 -15.26
CA ASN A 535 15.14 37.30 -14.34
C ASN A 535 14.45 36.55 -13.18
N ARG A 536 14.75 36.95 -11.93
CA ARG A 536 14.15 36.39 -10.70
C ARG A 536 12.63 36.51 -10.67
N GLU A 537 12.06 37.54 -11.30
CA GLU A 537 10.60 37.69 -11.40
C GLU A 537 9.91 36.53 -12.15
N ARG A 538 10.66 35.76 -12.95
CA ARG A 538 10.16 34.60 -13.69
C ARG A 538 10.26 33.30 -12.91
N GLU A 539 10.70 33.33 -11.66
CA GLU A 539 10.90 32.13 -10.84
C GLU A 539 9.64 31.27 -10.72
N GLN A 540 8.51 31.90 -10.38
CA GLN A 540 7.25 31.20 -10.27
C GLN A 540 6.76 30.65 -11.62
N GLU A 541 6.91 31.41 -12.70
CA GLU A 541 6.54 30.97 -14.07
C GLU A 541 7.33 29.71 -14.46
N LEU A 542 8.64 29.70 -14.21
CA LEU A 542 9.53 28.62 -14.59
C LEU A 542 9.39 27.40 -13.67
N SER A 543 9.22 27.62 -12.37
CA SER A 543 8.87 26.56 -11.42
C SER A 543 7.56 25.88 -11.83
N ASN A 544 6.54 26.66 -12.22
CA ASN A 544 5.28 26.14 -12.76
C ASN A 544 5.49 25.35 -14.07
N LEU A 545 6.32 25.83 -14.99
CA LEU A 545 6.61 25.12 -16.25
C LEU A 545 7.34 23.79 -16.01
N ILE A 546 8.34 23.78 -15.13
CA ILE A 546 9.06 22.57 -14.71
C ILE A 546 8.09 21.58 -14.08
N GLY A 547 7.25 22.04 -13.14
CA GLY A 547 6.25 21.22 -12.46
C GLY A 547 5.22 20.63 -13.42
N GLN A 548 4.60 21.45 -14.28
CA GLN A 548 3.62 20.99 -15.28
C GLN A 548 4.21 19.97 -16.25
N THR A 549 5.44 20.19 -16.71
CA THR A 549 6.12 19.25 -17.61
C THR A 549 6.47 17.96 -16.87
N GLY A 550 6.91 18.06 -15.62
CA GLY A 550 7.16 16.89 -14.76
C GLY A 550 5.92 16.03 -14.58
N VAL A 551 4.77 16.65 -14.31
CA VAL A 551 3.48 15.93 -14.22
C VAL A 551 3.19 15.15 -15.51
N LEU A 552 3.34 15.77 -16.68
CA LEU A 552 3.07 15.12 -17.97
C LEU A 552 4.02 13.95 -18.24
N VAL A 553 5.31 14.14 -17.98
CA VAL A 553 6.35 13.16 -18.31
C VAL A 553 6.34 11.98 -17.33
N GLN A 554 6.12 12.23 -16.05
CA GLN A 554 6.16 11.21 -14.99
C GLN A 554 4.83 10.48 -14.80
N ASN A 555 3.71 11.08 -15.22
CA ASN A 555 2.38 10.49 -15.08
C ASN A 555 1.70 10.34 -16.44
N PRO A 556 2.19 9.44 -17.32
CA PRO A 556 1.53 9.17 -18.60
C PRO A 556 0.08 8.72 -18.36
N SER A 557 -0.84 9.21 -19.19
CA SER A 557 -2.27 8.87 -19.18
C SER A 557 -2.59 7.42 -19.59
N ILE A 558 -1.55 6.60 -19.75
CA ILE A 558 -1.61 5.20 -20.18
C ILE A 558 -1.05 4.34 -19.05
N ASP A 559 -1.91 3.57 -18.39
CA ASP A 559 -1.60 2.82 -17.17
C ASP A 559 -0.39 1.90 -17.26
N TYR A 560 -0.32 1.13 -18.34
CA TYR A 560 0.76 0.18 -18.55
C TYR A 560 2.09 0.93 -18.69
N SER A 561 2.07 2.07 -19.38
CA SER A 561 3.24 2.92 -19.55
C SER A 561 3.69 3.51 -18.23
N LYS A 562 2.76 4.03 -17.40
CA LYS A 562 3.08 4.58 -16.07
C LYS A 562 3.75 3.53 -15.19
N SER A 563 3.13 2.36 -15.08
CA SER A 563 3.66 1.25 -14.27
C SER A 563 5.09 0.87 -14.62
N ARG A 564 5.41 0.94 -15.92
CA ARG A 564 6.71 0.59 -16.45
C ARG A 564 7.70 1.74 -16.31
N LEU A 565 7.25 2.99 -16.44
CA LEU A 565 8.06 4.18 -16.30
C LEU A 565 8.68 4.26 -14.89
N ASP A 566 7.89 4.13 -13.83
CA ASP A 566 8.44 4.15 -12.45
C ASP A 566 9.28 2.90 -12.09
N LYS A 567 9.60 2.02 -13.06
CA LYS A 567 10.65 0.99 -12.89
C LYS A 567 11.93 1.30 -13.65
N ILE A 568 11.86 2.17 -14.66
CA ILE A 568 12.96 2.41 -15.61
C ILE A 568 13.45 3.86 -15.59
N ALA A 569 12.69 4.78 -15.00
CA ALA A 569 12.98 6.22 -14.98
C ALA A 569 12.86 6.80 -13.57
N THR A 570 13.33 6.06 -12.57
CA THR A 570 13.41 6.50 -11.17
C THR A 570 14.73 6.01 -10.58
N PHE A 571 15.32 6.82 -9.70
CA PHE A 571 16.29 6.33 -8.75
C PHE A 571 15.56 5.54 -7.65
N GLU A 572 16.30 4.70 -6.93
CA GLU A 572 15.79 4.02 -5.75
C GLU A 572 16.49 4.60 -4.52
N GLN A 573 15.72 4.94 -3.49
CA GLN A 573 16.24 5.25 -2.17
C GLN A 573 16.00 4.04 -1.28
N GLU A 574 16.98 3.71 -0.46
CA GLU A 574 16.91 2.63 0.53
C GLU A 574 16.66 3.23 1.91
N ILE A 575 15.63 2.73 2.56
CA ILE A 575 15.39 2.94 3.98
C ILE A 575 15.80 1.66 4.69
N TYR A 576 16.74 1.79 5.62
CA TYR A 576 17.19 0.71 6.48
C TYR A 576 16.56 0.84 7.87
N LEU A 577 16.00 -0.26 8.36
CA LEU A 577 15.51 -0.38 9.72
C LEU A 577 16.03 -1.69 10.30
N GLN A 578 16.30 -1.69 11.60
CA GLN A 578 16.68 -2.91 12.31
C GLN A 578 15.86 -3.05 13.58
N VAL A 579 15.39 -4.27 13.83
CA VAL A 579 14.69 -4.66 15.06
C VAL A 579 15.45 -5.82 15.68
N ALA A 580 16.07 -5.60 16.83
CA ALA A 580 16.70 -6.65 17.61
C ALA A 580 15.86 -6.93 18.86
N ASP A 581 15.25 -8.12 18.91
CA ASP A 581 14.35 -8.53 19.99
C ASP A 581 15.06 -9.56 20.90
N THR A 582 14.88 -9.43 22.20
CA THR A 582 15.14 -10.45 23.21
C THR A 582 13.81 -10.79 23.86
N ARG A 583 13.30 -11.99 23.62
CA ARG A 583 12.01 -12.46 24.13
C ARG A 583 12.21 -13.45 25.26
N SER A 584 11.60 -13.16 26.40
CA SER A 584 11.43 -14.08 27.53
C SER A 584 9.97 -14.52 27.59
N SER A 585 9.72 -15.83 27.49
CA SER A 585 8.37 -16.41 27.47
C SER A 585 8.14 -17.29 28.69
N PHE A 586 7.02 -17.07 29.37
CA PHE A 586 6.60 -17.80 30.57
C PHE A 586 5.22 -18.43 30.33
N SER A 587 5.10 -19.73 30.53
CA SER A 587 3.80 -20.40 30.44
C SER A 587 3.04 -20.23 31.75
N ILE A 588 1.78 -19.85 31.68
CA ILE A 588 0.91 -19.64 32.84
C ILE A 588 -0.24 -20.63 32.75
N ASN A 589 -0.32 -21.51 33.74
CA ASN A 589 -1.40 -22.46 33.89
C ASN A 589 -1.91 -22.37 35.33
N ALA A 590 -2.96 -21.57 35.55
CA ALA A 590 -3.53 -21.36 36.87
C ALA A 590 -5.06 -21.43 36.78
N GLY A 591 -5.65 -22.44 37.43
CA GLY A 591 -7.09 -22.69 37.38
C GLY A 591 -7.61 -22.86 35.93
N PRO A 592 -8.68 -22.15 35.52
CA PRO A 592 -9.25 -22.26 34.18
C PRO A 592 -8.51 -21.45 33.10
N ILE A 593 -7.41 -20.79 33.49
CA ILE A 593 -6.63 -19.90 32.63
C ILE A 593 -5.37 -20.64 32.19
N SER A 594 -5.25 -20.85 30.88
CA SER A 594 -4.00 -21.26 30.25
C SER A 594 -3.53 -20.15 29.31
N GLY A 595 -2.24 -19.83 29.37
CA GLY A 595 -1.70 -18.72 28.61
C GLY A 595 -0.19 -18.65 28.63
N ARG A 596 0.31 -17.58 28.01
CA ARG A 596 1.73 -17.27 27.92
C ARG A 596 1.92 -15.78 28.17
N LEU A 597 2.84 -15.45 29.07
CA LEU A 597 3.37 -14.10 29.24
C LEU A 597 4.68 -14.00 28.47
N ASP A 598 4.74 -13.08 27.52
CA ASP A 598 5.95 -12.73 26.79
C ASP A 598 6.41 -11.35 27.24
N ILE A 599 7.69 -11.23 27.55
CA ILE A 599 8.38 -9.95 27.71
C ILE A 599 9.36 -9.82 26.55
N VAL A 600 9.14 -8.83 25.69
CA VAL A 600 9.97 -8.58 24.52
C VAL A 600 10.71 -7.27 24.72
N GLU A 601 12.00 -7.37 25.03
CA GLU A 601 12.91 -6.24 24.98
C GLU A 601 13.35 -6.04 23.54
N ARG A 602 13.22 -4.82 23.01
CA ARG A 602 13.51 -4.51 21.62
C ARG A 602 14.43 -3.31 21.53
N GLN A 603 15.51 -3.43 20.78
CA GLN A 603 16.25 -2.29 20.24
C GLN A 603 15.77 -2.05 18.81
N ARG A 604 15.38 -0.81 18.51
CA ARG A 604 14.93 -0.41 17.17
C ARG A 604 15.80 0.71 16.62
N ILE A 605 16.48 0.43 15.51
CA ILE A 605 17.12 1.46 14.68
C ILE A 605 16.07 1.91 13.67
N HIS A 606 15.78 3.21 13.65
CA HIS A 606 14.71 3.74 12.82
C HIS A 606 15.05 5.15 12.29
N PRO A 607 14.70 5.49 11.04
CA PRO A 607 14.91 6.84 10.52
C PRO A 607 14.08 7.91 11.25
N SER A 608 12.88 7.57 11.70
CA SER A 608 12.08 8.45 12.57
C SER A 608 12.59 8.42 14.02
N ARG A 609 13.05 9.58 14.51
CA ARG A 609 13.53 9.77 15.90
C ARG A 609 12.51 9.42 16.98
N VAL A 610 11.21 9.58 16.71
CA VAL A 610 10.12 9.24 17.65
C VAL A 610 9.80 7.74 17.65
N ARG A 611 10.57 6.95 16.90
CA ARG A 611 10.49 5.48 16.80
C ARG A 611 11.83 4.80 17.08
N GLU A 612 12.90 5.58 17.09
CA GLU A 612 14.24 5.11 17.36
C GLU A 612 14.45 5.02 18.87
N GLY A 613 14.90 3.85 19.33
CA GLY A 613 15.17 3.60 20.73
C GLY A 613 14.78 2.21 21.17
N ARG A 614 14.52 2.08 22.48
CA ARG A 614 14.27 0.80 23.12
C ARG A 614 12.79 0.65 23.47
N TYR A 615 12.26 -0.55 23.30
CA TYR A 615 10.90 -0.92 23.65
C TYR A 615 10.89 -2.10 24.62
N ILE A 616 9.91 -2.14 25.50
CA ILE A 616 9.53 -3.35 26.22
C ILE A 616 8.05 -3.59 25.96
N ASP A 617 7.73 -4.72 25.34
CA ASP A 617 6.36 -5.20 25.17
C ASP A 617 6.10 -6.30 26.20
N VAL A 618 5.18 -6.05 27.13
CA VAL A 618 4.64 -7.08 28.04
C VAL A 618 3.34 -7.58 27.43
N VAL A 619 3.36 -8.83 26.94
CA VAL A 619 2.27 -9.43 26.17
C VAL A 619 1.77 -10.66 26.89
N PHE A 620 0.56 -10.59 27.44
CA PHE A 620 -0.14 -11.78 27.91
C PHE A 620 -1.05 -12.30 26.82
N THR A 621 -0.95 -13.58 26.47
CA THR A 621 -1.83 -14.27 25.52
C THR A 621 -2.47 -15.45 26.23
N GLY A 622 -3.79 -15.48 26.30
CA GLY A 622 -4.51 -16.50 27.06
C GLY A 622 -5.67 -17.10 26.29
N SER A 623 -6.15 -18.22 26.82
CA SER A 623 -7.45 -18.82 26.52
C SER A 623 -8.13 -19.20 27.82
N VAL A 624 -9.45 -19.07 27.87
CA VAL A 624 -10.25 -19.45 29.05
C VAL A 624 -11.16 -20.60 28.67
N ALA A 625 -11.23 -21.61 29.55
CA ALA A 625 -12.17 -22.71 29.40
C ALA A 625 -13.60 -22.17 29.23
N SER A 626 -14.31 -22.64 28.21
CA SER A 626 -15.62 -22.11 27.79
C SER A 626 -16.69 -22.16 28.88
N SER A 627 -16.55 -23.03 29.88
CA SER A 627 -17.46 -23.17 31.03
C SER A 627 -17.31 -22.10 32.11
N LEU A 628 -16.23 -21.30 32.10
CA LEU A 628 -15.88 -20.40 33.22
C LEU A 628 -15.65 -18.94 32.79
N GLN A 629 -16.09 -18.58 31.58
CA GLN A 629 -15.84 -17.26 30.96
C GLN A 629 -16.45 -16.08 31.74
N GLY A 630 -17.56 -16.27 32.44
CA GLY A 630 -18.19 -15.22 33.26
C GLY A 630 -17.51 -14.95 34.60
N MET A 631 -16.48 -15.73 34.96
CA MET A 631 -15.84 -15.69 36.28
C MET A 631 -14.40 -15.15 36.27
N VAL A 632 -13.83 -14.87 35.09
CA VAL A 632 -12.44 -14.39 34.95
C VAL A 632 -12.43 -12.87 34.79
N ASN A 633 -11.84 -12.16 35.77
CA ASN A 633 -11.62 -10.71 35.74
C ASN A 633 -10.13 -10.37 35.92
N GLY A 634 -9.77 -9.08 35.97
CA GLY A 634 -8.38 -8.64 36.15
C GLY A 634 -7.75 -9.09 37.47
N ALA A 635 -8.53 -9.18 38.55
CA ALA A 635 -8.07 -9.70 39.83
C ALA A 635 -7.77 -11.20 39.78
N THR A 636 -8.58 -11.99 39.04
CA THR A 636 -8.31 -13.42 38.81
C THR A 636 -6.99 -13.64 38.07
N LEU A 637 -6.64 -12.76 37.14
CA LEU A 637 -5.37 -12.83 36.41
C LEU A 637 -4.19 -12.40 37.27
N GLN A 638 -4.31 -11.31 38.03
CA GLN A 638 -3.29 -10.92 39.01
C GLN A 638 -3.02 -12.02 40.01
N GLN A 639 -4.07 -12.67 40.51
CA GLN A 639 -3.94 -13.81 41.40
C GLN A 639 -3.30 -15.01 40.68
N ALA A 640 -3.67 -15.30 39.44
CA ALA A 640 -3.02 -16.33 38.63
C ALA A 640 -1.52 -16.08 38.37
N PHE A 641 -1.11 -14.81 38.20
CA PHE A 641 0.31 -14.44 38.10
C PHE A 641 1.01 -14.61 39.45
N ALA A 642 0.41 -14.13 40.54
CA ALA A 642 0.94 -14.23 41.89
C ALA A 642 1.08 -15.69 42.37
N ASP A 643 0.09 -16.55 42.08
CA ASP A 643 0.10 -17.99 42.34
C ASP A 643 1.23 -18.70 41.58
N GLN A 644 1.72 -18.10 40.50
CA GLN A 644 2.88 -18.56 39.71
C GLN A 644 4.17 -17.80 40.06
N GLY A 645 4.19 -17.04 41.17
CA GLY A 645 5.37 -16.29 41.62
C GLY A 645 5.83 -15.18 40.67
N ILE A 646 4.89 -14.61 39.90
CA ILE A 646 5.12 -13.50 38.97
C ILE A 646 4.54 -12.23 39.60
N GLU A 647 5.40 -11.30 40.00
CA GLU A 647 4.99 -9.95 40.40
C GLU A 647 5.03 -9.01 39.18
N LEU A 648 3.84 -8.56 38.75
CA LEU A 648 3.73 -7.54 37.71
C LEU A 648 3.74 -6.14 38.36
N PRO A 649 4.43 -5.15 37.77
CA PRO A 649 4.31 -3.75 38.16
C PRO A 649 2.84 -3.31 38.29
N GLY A 650 2.51 -2.52 39.31
CA GLY A 650 1.12 -2.09 39.60
C GLY A 650 0.40 -1.37 38.46
N ASP A 651 1.13 -0.83 37.49
CA ASP A 651 0.60 -0.16 36.29
C ASP A 651 0.14 -1.12 35.17
N LEU A 652 0.31 -2.44 35.35
CA LEU A 652 -0.16 -3.50 34.45
C LEU A 652 -1.54 -4.01 34.88
N ASP A 653 -2.57 -3.19 34.63
CA ASP A 653 -3.98 -3.59 34.78
C ASP A 653 -4.40 -4.45 33.58
N ILE A 654 -4.31 -5.78 33.72
CA ILE A 654 -4.70 -6.76 32.71
C ILE A 654 -6.14 -7.22 32.98
N ALA A 655 -7.12 -6.47 32.46
CA ALA A 655 -8.54 -6.83 32.53
C ALA A 655 -9.10 -7.14 31.12
N PRO A 656 -8.99 -8.39 30.63
CA PRO A 656 -9.53 -8.76 29.32
C PRO A 656 -11.05 -8.97 29.40
N ASP A 657 -11.76 -8.51 28.37
CA ASP A 657 -13.18 -8.81 28.18
C ASP A 657 -13.34 -10.11 27.35
N LEU A 658 -13.74 -11.19 28.03
CA LEU A 658 -13.66 -12.56 27.55
C LEU A 658 -15.05 -13.10 27.15
N GLY A 659 -15.19 -13.46 25.87
CA GLY A 659 -16.37 -14.20 25.37
C GLY A 659 -15.99 -15.09 24.19
N GLY A 660 -16.45 -16.36 24.22
CA GLY A 660 -16.26 -17.38 23.18
C GLY A 660 -14.86 -18.02 23.18
N GLY A 661 -14.69 -19.20 22.56
CA GLY A 661 -13.42 -19.95 22.46
C GLY A 661 -12.34 -19.27 21.60
N ILE A 662 -12.04 -18.01 21.92
CA ILE A 662 -11.20 -17.06 21.20
C ILE A 662 -9.95 -16.84 22.04
N SER A 663 -8.76 -16.84 21.42
CA SER A 663 -7.54 -16.42 22.13
C SER A 663 -7.56 -14.91 22.30
N PHE A 664 -7.31 -14.43 23.51
CA PHE A 664 -7.17 -13.00 23.78
C PHE A 664 -5.70 -12.67 24.02
N SER A 665 -5.31 -11.43 23.70
CA SER A 665 -4.01 -10.91 24.05
C SER A 665 -4.10 -9.49 24.58
N HIS A 666 -3.43 -9.23 25.69
CA HIS A 666 -3.20 -7.92 26.26
C HIS A 666 -1.73 -7.54 26.05
N THR A 667 -1.47 -6.39 25.46
CA THR A 667 -0.13 -5.84 25.27
C THR A 667 -0.03 -4.51 25.99
N THR A 668 0.97 -4.35 26.85
CA THR A 668 1.40 -3.04 27.34
C THR A 668 2.80 -2.75 26.80
N ARG A 669 2.97 -1.57 26.20
CA ARG A 669 4.24 -1.13 25.62
C ARG A 669 4.86 -0.02 26.43
N PHE A 670 6.15 -0.17 26.71
CA PHE A 670 7.03 0.87 27.21
C PHE A 670 8.04 1.27 26.14
N PHE A 671 8.42 2.53 26.13
CA PHE A 671 9.39 3.10 25.20
C PHE A 671 10.39 3.97 25.93
N LYS A 672 11.64 3.85 25.50
CA LYS A 672 12.76 4.68 25.91
C LYS A 672 13.38 5.29 24.65
N PRO A 673 13.07 6.56 24.33
CA PRO A 673 13.53 7.21 23.09
C PRO A 673 15.02 7.48 23.08
N ASP A 674 15.68 7.30 21.94
CA ASP A 674 17.11 7.60 21.81
C ASP A 674 17.40 9.11 21.83
N TYR A 675 16.47 9.97 21.38
CA TYR A 675 16.65 11.42 21.49
C TYR A 675 16.73 11.91 22.96
N SER A 676 16.25 11.14 23.94
CA SER A 676 16.40 11.50 25.36
C SER A 676 17.84 11.45 25.85
N GLN A 677 18.76 10.89 25.05
CA GLN A 677 20.20 10.87 25.32
C GLN A 677 20.91 12.14 24.85
N ALA A 678 20.22 13.06 24.14
CA ALA A 678 20.81 14.34 23.75
C ALA A 678 21.28 15.13 24.98
N GLU A 679 22.42 15.81 24.86
CA GLU A 679 23.06 16.53 25.97
C GLU A 679 22.16 17.65 26.54
N ASP A 680 21.38 18.30 25.68
CA ASP A 680 20.45 19.37 26.04
C ASP A 680 19.05 18.88 26.43
N TYR A 681 18.81 17.56 26.44
CA TYR A 681 17.56 16.97 26.93
C TYR A 681 17.56 16.84 28.46
N LYS A 682 16.63 17.55 29.11
CA LYS A 682 16.50 17.63 30.58
C LYS A 682 15.30 16.86 31.15
N GLY A 683 14.51 16.19 30.32
CA GLY A 683 13.34 15.42 30.76
C GLY A 683 13.66 14.00 31.23
N GLU A 684 12.60 13.19 31.38
CA GLU A 684 12.69 11.78 31.80
C GLU A 684 13.51 10.95 30.80
N LYS A 685 14.60 10.30 31.22
CA LYS A 685 15.46 9.47 30.35
C LYS A 685 15.15 7.97 30.44
N GLY A 686 14.23 7.58 31.33
CA GLY A 686 13.81 6.21 31.58
C GLY A 686 12.74 5.70 30.63
N TRP A 687 12.04 4.67 31.09
CA TRP A 687 10.96 4.03 30.37
C TRP A 687 9.64 4.78 30.56
N ARG A 688 8.89 4.94 29.47
CA ARG A 688 7.58 5.57 29.49
C ARG A 688 6.56 4.63 28.88
N LYS A 689 5.43 4.44 29.55
CA LYS A 689 4.31 3.67 28.99
C LYS A 689 3.80 4.42 27.74
N GLN A 690 3.57 3.72 26.63
CA GLN A 690 3.00 4.31 25.41
C GLN A 690 1.52 4.00 25.29
N PHE A 691 1.15 2.73 25.43
CA PHE A 691 -0.23 2.28 25.34
C PHE A 691 -0.44 0.92 26.00
N SER A 692 -1.70 0.60 26.22
CA SER A 692 -2.19 -0.76 26.46
C SER A 692 -3.23 -1.13 25.40
N ARG A 693 -3.13 -2.32 24.82
CA ARG A 693 -3.98 -2.81 23.71
C ARG A 693 -4.49 -4.21 23.99
N ASN A 694 -5.79 -4.41 23.78
CA ASN A 694 -6.47 -5.69 23.86
C ASN A 694 -6.83 -6.18 22.45
N THR A 695 -6.47 -7.42 22.13
CA THR A 695 -6.79 -8.05 20.86
C THR A 695 -7.45 -9.41 21.06
N LYS A 696 -8.25 -9.83 20.07
CA LYS A 696 -8.91 -11.13 19.98
C LYS A 696 -8.44 -11.82 18.71
N THR A 697 -8.00 -13.07 18.80
CA THR A 697 -7.53 -13.87 17.67
C THR A 697 -8.37 -15.12 17.51
N LEU A 698 -8.95 -15.27 16.31
CA LEU A 698 -9.66 -16.46 15.87
C LEU A 698 -8.75 -17.24 14.91
N SER A 699 -8.50 -18.51 15.20
CA SER A 699 -7.65 -19.38 14.37
C SER A 699 -8.39 -20.65 13.94
N ALA A 700 -8.18 -21.08 12.70
CA ALA A 700 -8.71 -22.32 12.13
C ALA A 700 -7.56 -23.11 11.49
N ASN A 701 -7.38 -24.35 11.94
CA ASN A 701 -6.28 -25.21 11.52
C ASN A 701 -6.83 -26.44 10.80
N ILE A 702 -6.29 -26.76 9.62
CA ILE A 702 -6.52 -28.01 8.90
C ILE A 702 -5.15 -28.65 8.69
N ASN A 703 -4.88 -29.74 9.40
CA ASN A 703 -3.64 -30.49 9.28
C ASN A 703 -3.97 -31.86 8.69
N VAL A 704 -3.27 -32.25 7.63
CA VAL A 704 -3.33 -33.58 7.03
C VAL A 704 -1.91 -34.15 7.09
N GLY A 705 -1.71 -35.16 7.93
CA GLY A 705 -0.42 -35.82 8.10
C GLY A 705 -0.56 -37.32 7.98
N GLY A 706 0.38 -37.94 7.26
CA GLY A 706 0.55 -39.39 7.22
C GLY A 706 1.97 -39.72 7.65
N SER A 707 2.10 -40.57 8.67
CA SER A 707 3.38 -41.17 9.04
C SER A 707 3.36 -42.66 8.67
N GLY A 708 4.44 -43.13 8.07
CA GLY A 708 4.66 -44.52 7.74
C GLY A 708 5.98 -44.99 8.33
N THR A 709 5.97 -46.18 8.92
CA THR A 709 7.21 -46.88 9.31
C THR A 709 7.90 -47.35 8.03
N VAL A 710 9.06 -46.78 7.72
CA VAL A 710 9.83 -47.13 6.50
C VAL A 710 10.81 -48.27 6.75
N ALA A 711 11.20 -48.50 8.02
CA ALA A 711 11.94 -49.69 8.48
C ALA A 711 11.80 -49.84 10.00
N VAL A 712 12.23 -50.98 10.58
CA VAL A 712 12.29 -51.17 12.04
C VAL A 712 13.18 -50.08 12.64
N GLY A 713 12.58 -49.20 13.45
CA GLY A 713 13.25 -48.04 14.03
C GLY A 713 13.24 -46.77 13.15
N ALA A 714 12.88 -46.83 11.87
CA ALA A 714 12.83 -45.64 10.99
C ALA A 714 11.39 -45.26 10.65
N HIS A 715 11.04 -43.99 10.88
CA HIS A 715 9.74 -43.42 10.51
C HIS A 715 9.94 -42.23 9.59
N ALA A 716 9.13 -42.18 8.53
CA ALA A 716 9.03 -41.03 7.64
C ALA A 716 7.58 -40.53 7.66
N GLY A 717 7.41 -39.25 7.93
CA GLY A 717 6.12 -38.60 7.92
C GLY A 717 6.13 -37.35 7.06
N ALA A 718 5.05 -37.16 6.32
CA ALA A 718 4.77 -35.90 5.64
C ALA A 718 3.53 -35.25 6.30
N ASN A 719 3.66 -33.98 6.68
CA ASN A 719 2.56 -33.19 7.21
C ASN A 719 2.35 -31.96 6.33
N VAL A 720 1.11 -31.77 5.89
CA VAL A 720 0.65 -30.56 5.22
C VAL A 720 -0.35 -29.85 6.12
N GLY A 721 -0.07 -28.62 6.48
CA GLY A 721 -0.91 -27.79 7.34
C GLY A 721 -1.38 -26.53 6.63
N VAL A 722 -2.65 -26.17 6.84
CA VAL A 722 -3.19 -24.85 6.54
C VAL A 722 -3.70 -24.24 7.83
N ASN A 723 -3.07 -23.15 8.28
CA ASN A 723 -3.52 -22.35 9.40
C ASN A 723 -4.05 -21.02 8.87
N LYS A 724 -5.25 -20.62 9.30
CA LYS A 724 -5.80 -19.28 9.08
C LYS A 724 -6.05 -18.62 10.41
N SER A 725 -5.54 -17.41 10.61
CA SER A 725 -5.82 -16.61 11.80
C SER A 725 -6.32 -15.22 11.42
N LYS A 726 -7.18 -14.66 12.28
CA LYS A 726 -7.68 -13.28 12.20
C LYS A 726 -7.62 -12.66 13.59
N THR A 727 -6.88 -11.56 13.70
CA THR A 727 -6.71 -10.78 14.92
C THR A 727 -7.46 -9.45 14.78
N THR A 728 -8.25 -9.10 15.79
CA THR A 728 -9.03 -7.86 15.86
C THR A 728 -8.72 -7.10 17.15
N VAL A 729 -8.56 -5.78 17.05
CA VAL A 729 -8.38 -4.92 18.22
C VAL A 729 -9.74 -4.67 18.88
N VAL A 730 -9.82 -4.96 20.18
CA VAL A 730 -11.02 -4.74 20.99
C VAL A 730 -10.97 -3.39 21.69
N GLY A 731 -9.78 -2.96 22.10
CA GLY A 731 -9.57 -1.66 22.70
C GLY A 731 -8.10 -1.29 22.74
N GLU A 732 -7.81 0.00 22.66
CA GLU A 732 -6.49 0.60 22.84
C GLU A 732 -6.65 1.84 23.72
N ARG A 733 -5.76 2.00 24.69
CA ARG A 733 -5.67 3.21 25.51
C ARG A 733 -4.24 3.72 25.45
N ILE A 734 -4.06 4.97 25.04
CA ILE A 734 -2.74 5.62 25.15
C ILE A 734 -2.39 5.87 26.61
N ALA A 735 -1.11 5.95 26.91
CA ALA A 735 -0.64 6.43 28.18
C ALA A 735 -0.79 7.95 28.28
N SER A 736 -0.93 8.44 29.51
CA SER A 736 -0.99 9.88 29.79
C SER A 736 0.39 10.51 30.03
N ASP A 737 1.47 9.71 29.95
CA ASP A 737 2.85 10.08 30.27
C ASP A 737 3.81 10.07 29.07
N ASP A 738 3.31 9.80 27.87
CA ASP A 738 4.10 9.78 26.64
C ASP A 738 3.46 10.65 25.56
N LEU A 739 4.19 11.69 25.14
CA LEU A 739 3.82 12.50 23.98
C LEU A 739 4.21 11.83 22.67
N THR A 740 5.21 10.94 22.70
CA THR A 740 5.84 10.40 21.50
C THR A 740 4.88 9.52 20.69
N PHE A 741 4.11 8.67 21.35
CA PHE A 741 3.08 7.87 20.67
C PHE A 741 2.01 8.74 20.02
N THR A 742 1.62 9.84 20.67
CA THR A 742 0.71 10.85 20.11
C THR A 742 1.30 11.49 18.85
N MET A 743 2.57 11.89 18.86
CA MET A 743 3.26 12.44 17.68
C MET A 743 3.29 11.44 16.52
N VAL A 744 3.59 10.17 16.79
CA VAL A 744 3.59 9.10 15.77
C VAL A 744 2.22 8.97 15.11
N ARG A 745 1.15 8.90 15.91
CA ARG A 745 -0.23 8.76 15.39
C ARG A 745 -0.70 10.01 14.66
N PHE A 746 -0.40 11.19 15.18
CA PHE A 746 -0.75 12.46 14.54
C PHE A 746 -0.03 12.62 13.20
N ASN A 747 1.30 12.50 13.17
CA ASN A 747 2.10 12.69 11.95
C ASN A 747 1.61 11.77 10.82
N ARG A 748 1.25 10.54 11.16
CA ARG A 748 0.72 9.58 10.19
C ARG A 748 -0.65 10.01 9.67
N LEU A 749 -1.61 10.25 10.56
CA LEU A 749 -2.99 10.60 10.18
C LEU A 749 -3.06 11.96 9.47
N TYR A 750 -2.29 12.95 9.90
CA TYR A 750 -2.20 14.26 9.28
C TYR A 750 -1.63 14.17 7.85
N ARG A 751 -0.57 13.38 7.65
CA ARG A 751 -0.01 13.15 6.30
C ARG A 751 -0.94 12.34 5.39
N ASP A 752 -1.64 11.35 5.94
CA ASP A 752 -2.64 10.57 5.19
C ASP A 752 -3.80 11.44 4.72
N ALA A 753 -4.19 12.44 5.51
CA ALA A 753 -5.15 13.48 5.16
C ALA A 753 -4.58 14.57 4.23
N LYS A 754 -3.36 14.39 3.69
CA LYS A 754 -2.65 15.36 2.84
C LYS A 754 -2.41 16.69 3.54
N LEU A 755 -1.97 16.64 4.79
CA LEU A 755 -1.71 17.82 5.62
C LEU A 755 -2.98 18.63 5.89
N ASN A 756 -4.10 17.94 6.08
CA ASN A 756 -5.35 18.54 6.51
C ASN A 756 -5.60 18.19 7.99
N THR A 757 -5.71 19.22 8.82
CA THR A 757 -6.00 19.09 10.25
C THR A 757 -7.45 18.66 10.52
N ASP A 758 -8.38 18.92 9.60
CA ASP A 758 -9.75 18.40 9.66
C ASP A 758 -9.82 16.94 9.21
N ASN A 759 -9.24 16.06 10.02
CA ASN A 759 -9.21 14.62 9.78
C ASN A 759 -10.16 13.87 10.74
N ALA A 760 -11.17 13.20 10.18
CA ALA A 760 -12.13 12.40 10.93
C ALA A 760 -11.49 11.23 11.71
N GLU A 761 -10.43 10.60 11.19
CA GLU A 761 -9.74 9.50 11.87
C GLU A 761 -8.95 9.98 13.09
N TRP A 762 -8.32 11.16 12.98
CA TRP A 762 -7.67 11.81 14.11
C TRP A 762 -8.68 12.21 15.19
N LYS A 763 -9.79 12.85 14.80
CA LYS A 763 -10.88 13.22 15.71
C LYS A 763 -11.45 12.01 16.45
N GLN A 764 -11.63 10.88 15.74
CA GLN A 764 -12.07 9.64 16.37
C GLN A 764 -11.02 9.12 17.35
N PHE A 765 -9.73 9.13 16.99
CA PHE A 765 -8.64 8.69 17.86
C PHE A 765 -8.56 9.52 19.15
N VAL A 766 -8.71 10.84 19.07
CA VAL A 766 -8.77 11.73 20.24
C VAL A 766 -10.01 11.45 21.08
N THR A 767 -11.16 11.24 20.44
CA THR A 767 -12.41 10.90 21.14
C THR A 767 -12.29 9.59 21.92
N ASP A 768 -11.77 8.54 21.28
CA ASP A 768 -11.56 7.22 21.91
C ASP A 768 -10.58 7.29 23.10
N ASN A 769 -9.67 8.26 23.09
CA ASN A 769 -8.64 8.46 24.11
C ASN A 769 -8.87 9.71 24.98
N LYS A 770 -10.07 10.32 24.95
CA LYS A 770 -10.34 11.62 25.58
C LYS A 770 -9.94 11.66 27.06
N ALA A 771 -10.25 10.61 27.81
CA ALA A 771 -9.88 10.51 29.23
C ALA A 771 -8.37 10.51 29.47
N GLN A 772 -7.58 9.94 28.55
CA GLN A 772 -6.12 9.93 28.66
C GLN A 772 -5.52 11.28 28.25
N TYR A 773 -6.11 11.94 27.24
CA TYR A 773 -5.73 13.31 26.89
C TYR A 773 -6.02 14.31 28.01
N LYS A 774 -7.17 14.20 28.71
CA LYS A 774 -7.43 15.00 29.92
C LYS A 774 -6.28 14.86 30.94
N LYS A 775 -5.90 13.62 31.27
CA LYS A 775 -4.78 13.36 32.20
C LYS A 775 -3.44 13.91 31.68
N MET A 776 -3.17 13.76 30.39
CA MET A 776 -1.96 14.28 29.75
C MET A 776 -1.91 15.82 29.82
N PHE A 777 -3.01 16.51 29.53
CA PHE A 777 -3.11 17.96 29.61
C PHE A 777 -2.93 18.47 31.04
N ALA A 778 -3.54 17.81 32.03
CA ALA A 778 -3.35 18.12 33.44
C ALA A 778 -1.88 17.97 33.87
N LYS A 779 -1.20 16.92 33.40
CA LYS A 779 0.24 16.71 33.64
C LYS A 779 1.11 17.77 32.97
N LEU A 780 0.83 18.12 31.72
CA LEU A 780 1.51 19.21 31.01
C LEU A 780 1.28 20.59 31.64
N GLY A 781 0.12 20.80 32.27
CA GLY A 781 -0.20 21.99 33.06
C GLY A 781 0.48 22.02 34.44
N SER A 782 1.11 20.93 34.88
CA SER A 782 1.81 20.88 36.17
C SER A 782 3.15 21.63 36.15
N SER A 783 3.61 22.16 37.26
CA SER A 783 4.95 22.79 37.33
C SER A 783 6.07 21.76 37.15
N GLU A 784 5.90 20.55 37.71
CA GLU A 784 6.97 19.59 37.99
C GLU A 784 7.02 18.38 37.03
N HIS A 785 6.04 18.21 36.14
CA HIS A 785 5.98 16.98 35.34
C HIS A 785 7.08 16.92 34.26
N PRO A 786 7.84 15.81 34.14
CA PRO A 786 8.97 15.69 33.21
C PRO A 786 8.63 15.89 31.72
N MET A 787 7.39 15.60 31.32
CA MET A 787 6.90 15.76 29.93
C MET A 787 7.04 17.21 29.41
N LYS A 788 7.11 18.20 30.29
CA LYS A 788 7.32 19.60 29.87
C LYS A 788 8.68 19.82 29.23
N GLU A 789 9.72 19.16 29.75
CA GLU A 789 11.06 19.26 29.19
C GLU A 789 11.13 18.61 27.80
N GLU A 790 10.29 17.61 27.53
CA GLU A 790 10.12 17.07 26.18
C GLU A 790 9.47 18.05 25.21
N VAL A 791 8.37 18.68 25.60
CA VAL A 791 7.73 19.73 24.78
C VAL A 791 8.72 20.87 24.52
N LYS A 792 9.45 21.32 25.55
CA LYS A 792 10.48 22.36 25.40
C LYS A 792 11.61 21.95 24.45
N PHE A 793 12.09 20.71 24.55
CA PHE A 793 13.13 20.19 23.66
C PHE A 793 12.71 20.29 22.18
N PHE A 794 11.48 19.88 21.86
CA PHE A 794 10.96 19.96 20.49
C PHE A 794 10.62 21.39 20.04
N PHE A 795 10.16 22.26 20.94
CA PHE A 795 10.01 23.69 20.61
C PHE A 795 11.35 24.36 20.32
N LYS A 796 12.38 24.06 21.13
CA LYS A 796 13.74 24.56 20.90
C LYS A 796 14.22 24.17 19.50
N GLU A 797 13.97 22.94 19.07
CA GLU A 797 14.30 22.53 17.70
C GLU A 797 13.58 23.39 16.63
N LEU A 798 12.30 23.70 16.81
CA LEU A 798 11.58 24.60 15.90
C LEU A 798 12.23 25.98 15.88
N ILE A 799 12.51 26.55 17.05
CA ILE A 799 13.10 27.88 17.22
C ILE A 799 14.50 27.94 16.59
N ASP A 800 15.33 26.92 16.79
CA ASP A 800 16.68 26.86 16.27
C ASP A 800 16.71 26.79 14.74
N ARG A 801 15.73 26.11 14.13
CA ARG A 801 15.59 25.97 12.67
C ARG A 801 14.91 27.17 11.99
N ALA A 802 14.12 27.94 12.71
CA ALA A 802 13.32 29.01 12.14
C ALA A 802 14.16 30.24 11.73
N PRO A 803 13.76 30.98 10.66
CA PRO A 803 14.31 32.29 10.35
C PRO A 803 14.20 33.26 11.54
N GLN A 804 15.11 34.24 11.62
CA GLN A 804 15.14 35.20 12.74
C GLN A 804 13.81 35.96 12.94
N THR A 805 13.06 36.18 11.86
CA THR A 805 11.74 36.84 11.88
C THR A 805 10.65 36.00 12.53
N GLU A 806 10.81 34.68 12.63
CA GLU A 806 9.80 33.73 13.13
C GLU A 806 10.10 33.23 14.54
N LYS A 807 11.35 33.33 15.02
CA LYS A 807 11.75 32.83 16.34
C LYS A 807 10.90 33.37 17.49
N ARG A 808 10.65 34.68 17.51
CA ARG A 808 9.84 35.34 18.55
C ARG A 808 8.39 34.83 18.58
N ASN A 809 7.83 34.46 17.43
CA ASN A 809 6.49 33.89 17.34
C ASN A 809 6.47 32.47 17.95
N LEU A 810 7.48 31.65 17.66
CA LEU A 810 7.59 30.30 18.24
C LEU A 810 7.79 30.32 19.76
N GLU A 811 8.56 31.27 20.28
CA GLU A 811 8.69 31.49 21.73
C GLU A 811 7.34 31.85 22.38
N GLN A 812 6.57 32.75 21.76
CA GLN A 812 5.22 33.10 22.23
C GLN A 812 4.26 31.90 22.20
N GLN A 813 4.32 31.08 21.17
CA GLN A 813 3.51 29.87 21.05
C GLN A 813 3.86 28.82 22.11
N GLN A 814 5.15 28.71 22.48
CA GLN A 814 5.58 27.85 23.57
C GLN A 814 4.98 28.31 24.91
N ASP A 815 4.98 29.62 25.19
CA ASP A 815 4.38 30.18 26.40
C ASP A 815 2.85 29.98 26.43
N GLU A 816 2.18 30.21 25.30
CA GLU A 816 0.75 30.01 25.12
C GLU A 816 0.37 28.53 25.33
N PHE A 817 1.17 27.59 24.83
CA PHE A 817 0.98 26.16 25.04
C PHE A 817 0.92 25.81 26.52
N PHE A 818 1.94 26.20 27.29
CA PHE A 818 1.97 25.90 28.72
C PHE A 818 0.93 26.70 29.51
N ALA A 819 0.56 27.90 29.07
CA ALA A 819 -0.52 28.67 29.70
C ALA A 819 -1.88 27.99 29.52
N THR A 820 -2.16 27.47 28.32
CA THR A 820 -3.40 26.77 27.99
C THR A 820 -3.53 25.47 28.78
N MET A 821 -2.46 24.67 28.86
CA MET A 821 -2.45 23.44 29.66
C MET A 821 -2.65 23.72 31.16
N ARG A 822 -2.08 24.81 31.68
CA ARG A 822 -2.30 25.29 33.06
C ARG A 822 -3.76 25.71 33.29
N ALA A 823 -4.35 26.45 32.36
CA ALA A 823 -5.74 26.87 32.45
C ALA A 823 -6.71 25.68 32.46
N PHE A 824 -6.44 24.64 31.66
CA PHE A 824 -7.19 23.39 31.70
C PHE A 824 -7.02 22.65 33.02
N LYS A 825 -5.80 22.52 33.56
CA LYS A 825 -5.55 21.87 34.85
C LYS A 825 -6.35 22.51 36.01
N GLN A 826 -6.58 23.82 35.97
CA GLN A 826 -7.37 24.51 36.99
C GLN A 826 -8.86 24.12 36.97
N ASP A 827 -9.34 23.47 35.90
CA ASP A 827 -10.75 23.18 35.66
C ASP A 827 -10.88 22.03 34.61
N GLU A 828 -10.53 20.82 35.03
CA GLU A 828 -10.38 19.65 34.14
C GLU A 828 -11.71 19.13 33.54
N ASP A 829 -12.83 19.57 34.10
CA ASP A 829 -14.18 19.21 33.66
C ASP A 829 -14.75 20.18 32.61
N ASN A 830 -14.10 21.32 32.39
CA ASN A 830 -14.54 22.32 31.42
C ASN A 830 -14.20 21.90 29.98
N GLU A 831 -15.26 21.61 29.22
CA GLU A 831 -15.17 21.14 27.84
C GLU A 831 -14.53 22.16 26.88
N ASP A 832 -14.75 23.46 27.12
CA ASP A 832 -14.18 24.51 26.25
C ASP A 832 -12.67 24.66 26.50
N LYS A 833 -12.24 24.56 27.76
CA LYS A 833 -10.81 24.50 28.10
C LYS A 833 -10.14 23.25 27.54
N PHE A 834 -10.83 22.10 27.56
CA PHE A 834 -10.34 20.88 26.92
C PHE A 834 -10.15 21.09 25.41
N LYS A 835 -11.13 21.68 24.71
CA LYS A 835 -11.02 21.98 23.27
C LYS A 835 -9.88 22.94 22.96
N GLN A 836 -9.67 23.96 23.79
CA GLN A 836 -8.53 24.88 23.65
C GLN A 836 -7.19 24.16 23.82
N ALA A 837 -7.05 23.33 24.86
CA ALA A 837 -5.85 22.52 25.07
C ALA A 837 -5.60 21.53 23.91
N GLN A 838 -6.65 20.91 23.40
CA GLN A 838 -6.59 20.04 22.23
C GLN A 838 -6.11 20.81 20.99
N ALA A 839 -6.71 21.95 20.67
CA ALA A 839 -6.32 22.76 19.52
C ALA A 839 -4.86 23.23 19.61
N CYS A 840 -4.41 23.59 20.81
CA CYS A 840 -3.03 23.98 21.06
C CYS A 840 -2.05 22.80 20.86
N LEU A 841 -2.41 21.60 21.34
CA LEU A 841 -1.66 20.37 21.06
C LEU A 841 -1.59 20.08 19.56
N GLU A 842 -2.72 20.15 18.85
CA GLU A 842 -2.79 19.87 17.41
C GLU A 842 -1.90 20.83 16.60
N ASN A 843 -1.93 22.14 16.92
CA ASN A 843 -1.05 23.13 16.29
C ASN A 843 0.43 22.81 16.55
N TYR A 844 0.79 22.45 17.79
CA TYR A 844 2.15 22.01 18.11
C TYR A 844 2.57 20.78 17.29
N LEU A 845 1.71 19.75 17.20
CA LEU A 845 2.01 18.53 16.45
C LEU A 845 2.13 18.78 14.93
N GLU A 846 1.32 19.68 14.38
CA GLU A 846 1.39 20.12 12.99
C GLU A 846 2.77 20.72 12.67
N GLN A 847 3.23 21.65 13.51
CA GLN A 847 4.54 22.28 13.34
C GLN A 847 5.69 21.29 13.45
N GLN A 848 5.57 20.28 14.32
CA GLN A 848 6.58 19.23 14.47
C GLN A 848 6.64 18.25 13.28
N THR A 849 5.61 18.21 12.42
CA THR A 849 5.55 17.25 11.31
C THR A 849 6.67 17.47 10.29
N ALA A 850 6.97 18.72 9.93
CA ALA A 850 7.99 19.02 8.92
C ALA A 850 9.42 18.68 9.40
N PRO A 851 9.91 19.17 10.56
CA PRO A 851 11.22 18.78 11.09
C PRO A 851 11.37 17.27 11.28
N TRP A 852 10.31 16.60 11.74
CA TRP A 852 10.26 15.15 11.85
C TRP A 852 10.46 14.47 10.49
N TRP A 853 9.73 14.90 9.46
CA TRP A 853 9.81 14.31 8.12
C TRP A 853 11.16 14.57 7.43
N GLU A 854 11.74 15.74 7.65
CA GLU A 854 13.10 16.07 7.19
C GLU A 854 14.14 15.18 7.86
N ALA A 855 14.09 15.02 9.18
CA ALA A 855 15.00 14.12 9.91
C ALA A 855 14.84 12.66 9.44
N HIS A 856 13.61 12.24 9.16
CA HIS A 856 13.31 10.91 8.64
C HIS A 856 13.91 10.68 7.25
N THR A 857 13.65 11.59 6.31
CA THR A 857 14.13 11.49 4.92
C THR A 857 15.63 11.74 4.77
N GLY A 858 16.25 12.50 5.69
CA GLY A 858 17.69 12.76 5.70
C GLY A 858 18.55 11.53 5.99
N ARG A 859 17.98 10.46 6.55
CA ARG A 859 18.66 9.18 6.79
C ARG A 859 18.47 8.16 5.65
N TRP A 860 17.70 8.51 4.62
CA TRP A 860 17.50 7.62 3.47
C TRP A 860 18.76 7.59 2.61
N LYS A 861 19.14 6.40 2.14
CA LYS A 861 20.33 6.21 1.33
C LYS A 861 19.96 6.25 -0.14
N ASP A 862 20.49 7.24 -0.87
CA ASP A 862 20.36 7.28 -2.33
C ASP A 862 21.18 6.13 -2.96
N LEU A 863 20.52 5.26 -3.72
CA LEU A 863 21.21 4.21 -4.48
C LEU A 863 21.62 4.72 -5.86
N GLU A 864 22.70 4.17 -6.40
CA GLU A 864 23.12 4.44 -7.79
C GLU A 864 22.02 4.08 -8.79
N PHE A 865 21.98 4.79 -9.92
CA PHE A 865 21.05 4.46 -10.99
C PHE A 865 21.38 3.08 -11.58
N LYS A 866 20.55 2.08 -11.28
CA LYS A 866 20.65 0.76 -11.91
C LYS A 866 19.67 0.66 -13.07
N SER A 867 20.20 0.70 -14.29
CA SER A 867 19.42 0.33 -15.47
C SER A 867 19.05 -1.16 -15.39
N LYS A 868 17.82 -1.46 -14.97
CA LYS A 868 17.32 -2.84 -14.93
C LYS A 868 17.34 -3.43 -16.34
N ALA A 869 17.42 -4.76 -16.46
CA ALA A 869 17.32 -5.50 -17.74
C ALA A 869 16.05 -5.13 -18.55
N ASP A 870 15.11 -4.41 -17.96
CA ASP A 870 13.90 -3.80 -18.49
C ASP A 870 14.03 -2.48 -19.27
N SER A 871 15.24 -2.08 -19.69
CA SER A 871 15.48 -0.94 -20.61
C SER A 871 14.32 -0.81 -21.62
N GLY A 872 13.68 0.37 -21.71
CA GLY A 872 12.28 0.66 -22.11
C GLY A 872 11.64 0.05 -23.38
N LEU A 873 12.21 -1.01 -23.94
CA LEU A 873 11.76 -1.81 -25.06
C LEU A 873 11.01 -3.06 -24.60
N ASP A 874 9.91 -3.40 -25.25
CA ASP A 874 9.28 -4.71 -25.00
C ASP A 874 10.22 -5.88 -25.39
N LEU A 875 9.91 -7.08 -24.89
CA LEU A 875 10.74 -8.28 -25.09
C LEU A 875 11.01 -8.55 -26.59
N LYS A 876 9.99 -8.35 -27.42
CA LYS A 876 10.09 -8.54 -28.88
C LYS A 876 11.09 -7.55 -29.49
N SER A 877 11.00 -6.27 -29.12
CA SER A 877 11.89 -5.22 -29.61
C SER A 877 13.32 -5.43 -29.14
N LYS A 878 13.53 -5.93 -27.91
CA LYS A 878 14.85 -6.33 -27.43
C LYS A 878 15.45 -7.47 -28.25
N LEU A 879 14.67 -8.52 -28.51
CA LEU A 879 15.10 -9.69 -29.29
C LEU A 879 15.44 -9.29 -30.73
N LEU A 880 14.59 -8.51 -31.39
CA LEU A 880 14.85 -8.00 -32.74
C LEU A 880 16.07 -7.08 -32.80
N LYS A 881 16.29 -6.25 -31.77
CA LYS A 881 17.49 -5.41 -31.66
C LYS A 881 18.75 -6.26 -31.46
N GLY A 882 18.70 -7.26 -30.58
CA GLY A 882 19.83 -8.16 -30.32
C GLY A 882 20.22 -9.00 -31.53
N LEU A 883 19.24 -9.33 -32.39
CA LEU A 883 19.46 -10.00 -33.67
C LEU A 883 19.87 -9.06 -34.81
N GLY A 884 20.01 -7.74 -34.58
CA GLY A 884 20.38 -6.77 -35.62
C GLY A 884 19.32 -6.57 -36.72
N VAL A 885 18.11 -7.10 -36.56
CA VAL A 885 17.04 -7.06 -37.57
C VAL A 885 16.02 -5.93 -37.33
N HIS A 886 16.19 -5.15 -36.27
CA HIS A 886 15.25 -4.08 -35.95
C HIS A 886 15.49 -2.85 -36.83
N LEU A 887 14.69 -2.71 -37.89
CA LEU A 887 14.76 -1.63 -38.91
C LEU A 887 14.98 -0.21 -38.35
N ARG A 888 14.33 0.14 -37.22
CA ARG A 888 14.51 1.46 -36.60
C ARG A 888 15.78 1.57 -35.74
N ALA A 889 16.25 0.48 -35.15
CA ALA A 889 17.44 0.51 -34.30
C ALA A 889 18.70 0.73 -35.13
N ASN A 890 18.76 0.10 -36.30
CA ASN A 890 19.90 0.18 -37.20
C ASN A 890 20.08 1.60 -37.79
N LYS A 891 18.98 2.33 -38.02
CA LYS A 891 19.02 3.73 -38.47
C LYS A 891 19.67 4.69 -37.46
N PHE A 892 19.63 4.36 -36.16
CA PHE A 892 20.23 5.17 -35.11
C PHE A 892 21.67 4.76 -34.79
N GLN A 893 22.15 3.61 -35.28
CA GLN A 893 23.57 3.23 -35.16
C GLN A 893 24.43 3.85 -36.27
N SER A 894 23.79 4.33 -37.34
CA SER A 894 24.42 4.97 -38.50
C SER A 894 24.40 6.50 -38.46
N GLN A 895 23.91 7.09 -37.38
CA GLN A 895 23.87 8.54 -37.10
C GLN A 895 24.69 8.81 -35.85
#